data_AF-A0A6N8JDP3-F1
#
_entry.id   AF-A0A6N8JDP3-F1
#
_cell.length_a   1.000
_cell.length_b   1.000
_cell.length_c   1.000
_cell.angle_alpha   90.00
_cell.angle_beta   90.00
_cell.angle_gamma   90.00
#
_symmetry.space_group_name_H-M   'P 1'
#
loop_
_entity.id
_entity.type
_entity.pdbx_description
1 polymer ?
#
loop_
_entity_poly.entity_id
_entity_poly.type
_entity_poly.pdbx_seq_one_letter_code
_entity_poly.pdbx_strand_id
1 'polypeptide(L)'
;MATLNFFPSTNGVKIRRTNVTTNGVSADIDANIKEQLAYLDVLLSKPIFTKDDGDAWMGPDGVPIEDFITAPLKARRFTNKHKDELQWEEGSLLYNIYNAINSNSFTANNIITSSNYSLEEYIDAEDKLSLLKYDFKDRLGNNWNNLDLNTRTILNYPGVANYLLALGYNSGYTEINGLTNFIFGNRSGNRSVIAYGQVSAAREYIHAEKVDVEYNSDTSPVIQDILLGNPSFSSLSFSTYVQKIVGNYVSNSKELELLKFSKYYNDIPVAMIPKLIKQIKSSLLPVTKQNIDTLLPIFLNEIENTPGWQDDATDTDTTDDNTADYSVTFLDDDAAVVQVLTSNIRCAAQMFYSMTLGEELDIFNVVNYFTHKYMVRGNIQIADTQLREDLQLYVFSNKFTHPKTGKVIDRTRPAERQMFYKQVFSYGNAPVTEDVVVNKEFPKYWRTLIMEVAKYIQRAQDSPNPDSYVSRQTVMQAVEDLQYNLSTHCSGMANVISPIIYDELYFVIKRILNHPEIVKQLVPAGGNWWKVVELLFEGMKHQRPKTTILYNKAKLGYEILNSVADYNPATFEDDKLFSNFISNVDAFIISQAQLQAKADDDDSQEEPEHHRRNRDKDEDSASEKPSAPAAGKDEWDF
;
A
#
# COMPACT_ATOMS: atom_id res chain seq x y z
N MET A 1 -11.59 -19.12 24.21
CA MET A 1 -13.05 -19.03 24.00
C MET A 1 -13.32 -19.32 22.54
N ALA A 2 -14.25 -20.24 22.25
CA ALA A 2 -14.58 -20.63 20.89
C ALA A 2 -15.52 -19.59 20.25
N THR A 3 -15.08 -18.91 19.20
CA THR A 3 -15.95 -18.12 18.34
C THR A 3 -16.80 -19.08 17.51
N LEU A 4 -18.08 -19.16 17.84
CA LEU A 4 -19.09 -19.88 17.07
C LEU A 4 -19.27 -19.18 15.72
N ASN A 5 -18.64 -19.70 14.66
CA ASN A 5 -18.97 -19.34 13.28
C ASN A 5 -20.32 -19.96 12.93
N PHE A 6 -21.41 -19.24 13.23
CA PHE A 6 -22.75 -19.60 12.81
C PHE A 6 -22.90 -19.31 11.31
N PHE A 7 -22.95 -20.35 10.48
CA PHE A 7 -23.43 -20.22 9.09
C PHE A 7 -24.96 -20.14 9.12
N PRO A 8 -25.59 -19.04 8.66
CA PRO A 8 -27.04 -18.94 8.66
C PRO A 8 -27.66 -19.88 7.62
N SER A 9 -28.67 -20.65 8.05
CA SER A 9 -29.48 -21.51 7.20
C SER A 9 -30.20 -20.70 6.11
N THR A 10 -30.09 -21.15 4.88
CA THR A 10 -30.74 -20.60 3.68
C THR A 10 -32.25 -20.74 3.74
N ASN A 11 -32.97 -19.63 3.97
CA ASN A 11 -34.40 -19.48 3.63
C ASN A 11 -34.80 -17.99 3.50
N GLY A 12 -34.08 -17.25 2.66
CA GLY A 12 -34.41 -15.87 2.31
C GLY A 12 -34.06 -15.59 0.85
N VAL A 13 -35.01 -15.02 0.10
CA VAL A 13 -34.83 -14.64 -1.31
C VAL A 13 -33.68 -13.65 -1.44
N LYS A 14 -32.55 -14.09 -2.01
CA LYS A 14 -31.40 -13.24 -2.33
C LYS A 14 -31.69 -12.45 -3.61
N ILE A 15 -31.79 -11.13 -3.50
CA ILE A 15 -31.64 -10.22 -4.65
C ILE A 15 -30.17 -10.34 -5.10
N ARG A 16 -29.95 -10.91 -6.30
CA ARG A 16 -28.63 -10.93 -6.94
C ARG A 16 -28.20 -9.49 -7.23
N ARG A 17 -27.29 -8.94 -6.43
CA ARG A 17 -26.48 -7.80 -6.88
C ARG A 17 -25.51 -8.33 -7.93
N THR A 18 -25.40 -7.58 -9.02
CA THR A 18 -24.49 -7.86 -10.13
C THR A 18 -23.06 -7.83 -9.63
N ASN A 19 -22.32 -8.93 -9.86
CA ASN A 19 -20.87 -8.97 -9.73
C ASN A 19 -20.26 -8.04 -10.78
N VAL A 20 -19.97 -6.79 -10.39
CA VAL A 20 -19.26 -5.82 -11.23
C VAL A 20 -17.88 -5.62 -10.60
N THR A 21 -16.89 -6.23 -11.27
CA THR A 21 -15.45 -5.92 -11.27
C THR A 21 -14.71 -5.85 -9.92
N THR A 22 -14.49 -7.01 -9.29
CA THR A 22 -13.36 -7.26 -8.36
C THR A 22 -12.64 -8.56 -8.70
N ASN A 23 -12.49 -8.85 -10.00
CA ASN A 23 -11.58 -9.91 -10.44
C ASN A 23 -10.17 -9.34 -10.51
N GLY A 24 -9.30 -9.73 -9.56
CA GLY A 24 -7.90 -10.00 -9.92
C GLY A 24 -6.78 -9.26 -9.19
N VAL A 25 -6.81 -9.14 -7.85
CA VAL A 25 -5.54 -8.99 -7.11
C VAL A 25 -5.54 -9.98 -5.93
N SER A 26 -5.02 -11.18 -6.17
CA SER A 26 -4.61 -12.08 -5.10
C SER A 26 -3.28 -11.55 -4.54
N ALA A 27 -3.18 -11.38 -3.22
CA ALA A 27 -1.88 -11.14 -2.58
C ALA A 27 -0.92 -12.26 -3.00
N ASP A 28 0.28 -11.88 -3.46
CA ASP A 28 1.27 -12.86 -3.90
C ASP A 28 1.72 -13.69 -2.69
N ILE A 29 1.73 -15.00 -2.84
CA ILE A 29 2.06 -15.95 -1.76
C ILE A 29 3.58 -16.05 -1.69
N ASP A 30 4.14 -16.08 -0.48
CA ASP A 30 5.56 -16.29 -0.25
C ASP A 30 6.08 -17.53 -1.01
N ALA A 31 7.23 -17.38 -1.69
CA ALA A 31 7.76 -18.42 -2.57
C ALA A 31 8.08 -19.73 -1.83
N ASN A 32 8.63 -19.64 -0.62
CA ASN A 32 8.96 -20.82 0.18
C ASN A 32 7.68 -21.49 0.69
N ILE A 33 6.68 -20.71 1.13
CA ILE A 33 5.37 -21.28 1.50
C ILE A 33 4.74 -22.01 0.31
N LYS A 34 4.76 -21.38 -0.86
CA LYS A 34 4.21 -21.97 -2.10
C LYS A 34 4.92 -23.27 -2.44
N GLU A 35 6.24 -23.32 -2.34
CA GLU A 35 7.02 -24.55 -2.57
C GLU A 35 6.67 -25.65 -1.56
N GLN A 36 6.61 -25.34 -0.27
CA GLN A 36 6.28 -26.34 0.75
C GLN A 36 4.84 -26.88 0.62
N LEU A 37 3.87 -26.02 0.26
CA LEU A 37 2.48 -26.45 0.05
C LEU A 37 2.30 -27.24 -1.27
N ALA A 38 2.98 -26.84 -2.34
CA ALA A 38 2.98 -27.60 -3.59
C ALA A 38 3.61 -28.98 -3.39
N TYR A 39 4.69 -29.06 -2.61
CA TYR A 39 5.33 -30.34 -2.28
C TYR A 39 4.43 -31.22 -1.42
N LEU A 40 3.73 -30.64 -0.43
CA LEU A 40 2.73 -31.33 0.37
C LEU A 40 1.60 -31.91 -0.50
N ASP A 41 1.04 -31.10 -1.40
CA ASP A 41 -0.02 -31.50 -2.32
C ASP A 41 0.40 -32.70 -3.18
N VAL A 42 1.61 -32.62 -3.77
CA VAL A 42 2.17 -33.70 -4.59
C VAL A 42 2.30 -35.01 -3.82
N LEU A 43 2.70 -34.97 -2.55
CA LEU A 43 2.82 -36.17 -1.70
C LEU A 43 1.45 -36.75 -1.33
N LEU A 44 0.49 -35.90 -0.94
CA LEU A 44 -0.86 -36.33 -0.56
C LEU A 44 -1.66 -36.91 -1.74
N SER A 45 -1.35 -36.48 -2.97
CA SER A 45 -1.97 -37.00 -4.19
C SER A 45 -1.37 -38.31 -4.70
N LYS A 46 -0.33 -38.87 -4.06
CA LYS A 46 0.28 -40.13 -4.53
C LYS A 46 -0.64 -41.34 -4.29
N PRO A 47 -0.69 -42.30 -5.23
CA PRO A 47 -1.44 -43.53 -5.06
C PRO A 47 -0.67 -44.50 -4.16
N ILE A 48 -1.05 -44.52 -2.87
CA ILE A 48 -0.40 -45.33 -1.83
C ILE A 48 -1.39 -46.21 -1.06
N PHE A 49 -2.68 -46.14 -1.36
CA PHE A 49 -3.70 -46.92 -0.67
C PHE A 49 -4.02 -48.19 -1.47
N THR A 50 -4.40 -49.24 -0.76
CA THR A 50 -4.86 -50.49 -1.34
C THR A 50 -6.24 -50.82 -0.78
N LYS A 51 -6.99 -51.62 -1.52
CA LYS A 51 -8.31 -52.11 -1.11
C LYS A 51 -8.24 -53.63 -1.03
N ASP A 52 -8.39 -54.17 0.18
CA ASP A 52 -8.36 -55.61 0.41
C ASP A 52 -9.66 -56.28 -0.06
N ASP A 53 -9.62 -57.60 -0.29
CA ASP A 53 -10.77 -58.42 -0.69
C ASP A 53 -11.96 -58.35 0.31
N GLY A 54 -11.73 -57.84 1.52
CA GLY A 54 -12.74 -57.57 2.56
C GLY A 54 -13.39 -56.18 2.50
N ASP A 55 -13.22 -55.44 1.39
CA ASP A 55 -13.75 -54.08 1.17
C ASP A 55 -13.15 -52.98 2.08
N ALA A 56 -12.12 -53.32 2.87
CA ALA A 56 -11.43 -52.40 3.76
C ALA A 56 -10.29 -51.66 3.05
N TRP A 57 -10.18 -50.36 3.32
CA TRP A 57 -9.12 -49.50 2.80
C TRP A 57 -7.89 -49.52 3.70
N MET A 58 -6.75 -49.86 3.11
CA MET A 58 -5.47 -50.03 3.80
C MET A 58 -4.46 -49.01 3.28
N GLY A 59 -3.75 -48.36 4.19
CA GLY A 59 -2.55 -47.60 3.91
C GLY A 59 -1.31 -48.48 3.76
N PRO A 60 -0.14 -47.86 3.56
CA PRO A 60 1.15 -48.54 3.56
C PRO A 60 1.34 -49.44 4.79
N ASP A 61 2.06 -50.55 4.59
CA ASP A 61 2.39 -51.54 5.63
C ASP A 61 1.18 -52.22 6.31
N GLY A 62 -0.01 -52.18 5.68
CA GLY A 62 -1.22 -52.81 6.20
C GLY A 62 -1.84 -52.08 7.38
N VAL A 63 -1.58 -50.78 7.51
CA VAL A 63 -2.24 -49.90 8.50
C VAL A 63 -3.63 -49.51 7.98
N PRO A 64 -4.71 -49.60 8.78
CA PRO A 64 -6.02 -49.09 8.38
C PRO A 64 -5.96 -47.62 7.93
N ILE A 65 -6.72 -47.24 6.90
CA ILE A 65 -6.68 -45.87 6.37
C ILE A 65 -7.04 -44.81 7.43
N GLU A 66 -7.89 -45.16 8.39
CA GLU A 66 -8.28 -44.31 9.52
C GLU A 66 -7.09 -43.95 10.41
N ASP A 67 -6.26 -44.93 10.76
CA ASP A 67 -5.06 -44.74 11.57
C ASP A 67 -3.94 -44.05 10.77
N PHE A 68 -3.87 -44.31 9.47
CA PHE A 68 -2.87 -43.71 8.60
C PHE A 68 -3.12 -42.20 8.41
N ILE A 69 -4.35 -41.81 8.06
CA ILE A 69 -4.69 -40.40 7.77
C ILE A 69 -4.69 -39.55 9.04
N THR A 70 -4.96 -40.14 10.20
CA THR A 70 -4.94 -39.43 11.50
C THR A 70 -3.53 -39.29 12.08
N ALA A 71 -2.50 -39.83 11.42
CA ALA A 71 -1.11 -39.64 11.81
C ALA A 71 -0.72 -38.14 11.83
N PRO A 72 0.16 -37.72 12.76
CA PRO A 72 0.47 -36.31 12.95
C PRO A 72 1.17 -35.71 11.71
N LEU A 73 0.65 -34.59 11.23
CA LEU A 73 1.29 -33.77 10.19
C LEU A 73 2.41 -32.94 10.82
N LYS A 74 3.66 -33.38 10.65
CA LYS A 74 4.86 -32.69 11.16
C LYS A 74 5.53 -31.86 10.07
N ALA A 75 5.98 -30.67 10.44
CA ALA A 75 6.67 -29.75 9.55
C ALA A 75 8.03 -30.29 9.11
N ARG A 76 8.44 -29.94 7.89
CA ARG A 76 9.70 -30.39 7.29
C ARG A 76 10.91 -29.85 8.07
N ARG A 77 11.97 -30.66 8.17
CA ARG A 77 13.25 -30.35 8.82
C ARG A 77 14.31 -30.05 7.77
N PHE A 78 15.21 -29.11 8.07
CA PHE A 78 16.29 -28.68 7.16
C PHE A 78 17.65 -28.86 7.84
N THR A 79 18.52 -29.70 7.27
CA THR A 79 19.87 -29.94 7.78
C THR A 79 20.93 -29.94 6.69
N ASN A 80 22.19 -29.70 7.07
CA ASN A 80 23.36 -29.75 6.18
C ASN A 80 23.60 -31.13 5.53
N LYS A 81 22.97 -32.20 6.04
CA LYS A 81 22.98 -33.53 5.44
C LYS A 81 21.66 -33.74 4.73
N HIS A 82 21.57 -33.35 3.47
CA HIS A 82 20.42 -33.65 2.61
C HIS A 82 20.34 -35.16 2.33
N LYS A 83 19.83 -35.92 3.29
CA LYS A 83 19.19 -37.20 3.00
C LYS A 83 17.69 -36.95 3.06
N ASP A 84 17.02 -37.12 1.94
CA ASP A 84 15.58 -36.84 1.79
C ASP A 84 14.74 -37.61 2.83
N GLU A 85 15.21 -38.79 3.28
CA GLU A 85 14.61 -39.61 4.34
C GLU A 85 14.54 -38.95 5.73
N LEU A 86 15.41 -37.98 6.03
CA LEU A 86 15.48 -37.30 7.34
C LEU A 86 14.78 -35.94 7.36
N GLN A 87 14.04 -35.60 6.30
CA GLN A 87 13.32 -34.34 6.19
C GLN A 87 12.05 -34.30 7.04
N TRP A 88 11.57 -35.45 7.52
CA TRP A 88 10.42 -35.52 8.42
C TRP A 88 10.74 -36.37 9.65
N GLU A 89 9.96 -36.15 10.69
CA GLU A 89 10.02 -36.95 11.91
C GLU A 89 9.43 -38.34 11.67
N GLU A 90 10.07 -39.35 12.23
CA GLU A 90 9.60 -40.74 12.19
C GLU A 90 8.19 -40.84 12.78
N GLY A 91 7.29 -41.56 12.11
CA GLY A 91 5.89 -41.69 12.48
C GLY A 91 4.99 -40.50 12.10
N SER A 92 5.53 -39.46 11.45
CA SER A 92 4.69 -38.42 10.83
C SER A 92 4.01 -38.93 9.56
N LEU A 93 2.86 -38.35 9.22
CA LEU A 93 2.12 -38.71 7.99
C LEU A 93 3.01 -38.66 6.75
N LEU A 94 3.77 -37.58 6.58
CA LEU A 94 4.63 -37.38 5.41
C LEU A 94 5.82 -38.32 5.38
N TYR A 95 6.38 -38.66 6.54
CA TYR A 95 7.43 -39.68 6.64
C TYR A 95 6.91 -41.04 6.15
N ASN A 96 5.71 -41.43 6.58
CA ASN A 96 5.10 -42.69 6.17
C ASN A 96 4.77 -42.71 4.66
N ILE A 97 4.24 -41.61 4.12
CA ILE A 97 3.99 -41.46 2.67
C ILE A 97 5.30 -41.56 1.89
N TYR A 98 6.32 -40.82 2.30
CA TYR A 98 7.63 -40.80 1.64
C TYR A 98 8.29 -42.18 1.67
N ASN A 99 8.27 -42.86 2.80
CA ASN A 99 8.79 -44.22 2.93
C ASN A 99 8.01 -45.19 2.06
N ALA A 100 6.68 -45.13 2.01
CA ALA A 100 5.87 -45.99 1.16
C ALA A 100 6.22 -45.83 -0.33
N ILE A 101 6.48 -44.60 -0.78
CA ILE A 101 6.88 -44.31 -2.16
C ILE A 101 8.27 -44.90 -2.47
N ASN A 102 9.23 -44.75 -1.57
CA ASN A 102 10.64 -45.10 -1.84
C ASN A 102 11.03 -46.53 -1.47
N SER A 103 10.32 -47.17 -0.55
CA SER A 103 10.67 -48.51 -0.04
C SER A 103 10.28 -49.66 -0.98
N ASN A 104 9.71 -49.39 -2.16
CA ASN A 104 9.13 -50.42 -3.04
C ASN A 104 8.12 -51.34 -2.32
N SER A 105 7.56 -50.94 -1.15
CA SER A 105 6.70 -51.79 -0.32
C SER A 105 5.41 -52.21 -1.01
N PHE A 106 5.03 -51.55 -2.11
CA PHE A 106 3.95 -51.97 -3.02
C PHE A 106 4.27 -53.20 -3.89
N THR A 107 5.49 -53.73 -3.83
CA THR A 107 5.88 -54.98 -4.51
C THR A 107 6.25 -56.11 -3.55
N ALA A 108 6.15 -55.89 -2.23
CA ALA A 108 6.69 -56.81 -1.23
C ALA A 108 5.64 -57.72 -0.56
N ASN A 109 4.41 -57.78 -1.06
CA ASN A 109 3.51 -58.91 -0.84
C ASN A 109 3.15 -59.47 -2.21
N ASN A 110 3.52 -60.72 -2.50
CA ASN A 110 3.23 -61.45 -3.74
C ASN A 110 1.71 -61.60 -3.99
N ILE A 111 1.02 -60.50 -4.29
CA ILE A 111 -0.37 -60.45 -4.73
C ILE A 111 -0.39 -59.49 -5.92
N ILE A 112 -0.47 -60.06 -7.11
CA ILE A 112 -0.40 -59.39 -8.42
C ILE A 112 -1.69 -58.59 -8.72
N THR A 113 -2.48 -58.19 -7.71
CA THR A 113 -3.86 -57.71 -7.90
C THR A 113 -4.29 -56.45 -7.14
N SER A 114 -3.52 -55.86 -6.23
CA SER A 114 -3.94 -54.60 -5.60
C SER A 114 -3.54 -53.40 -6.46
N SER A 115 -4.47 -52.87 -7.24
CA SER A 115 -4.34 -51.53 -7.80
C SER A 115 -4.12 -50.54 -6.67
N ASN A 116 -3.07 -49.71 -6.78
CA ASN A 116 -2.85 -48.64 -5.83
C ASN A 116 -3.80 -47.49 -6.15
N TYR A 117 -4.39 -46.92 -5.12
CA TYR A 117 -5.34 -45.83 -5.19
C TYR A 117 -4.80 -44.58 -4.50
N SER A 118 -5.15 -43.44 -5.04
CA SER A 118 -4.95 -42.12 -4.45
C SER A 118 -5.98 -41.84 -3.35
N LEU A 119 -5.70 -40.82 -2.54
CA LEU A 119 -6.65 -40.37 -1.53
C LEU A 119 -7.97 -39.89 -2.16
N GLU A 120 -7.91 -39.32 -3.37
CA GLU A 120 -9.09 -38.89 -4.11
C GLU A 120 -9.96 -40.07 -4.51
N GLU A 121 -9.37 -41.16 -5.01
CA GLU A 121 -10.10 -42.37 -5.37
C GLU A 121 -10.72 -43.07 -4.15
N TYR A 122 -10.06 -43.01 -2.98
CA TYR A 122 -10.67 -43.44 -1.72
C TYR A 122 -11.91 -42.62 -1.38
N ILE A 123 -11.81 -41.28 -1.46
CA ILE A 123 -12.94 -40.38 -1.19
C ILE A 123 -14.11 -40.64 -2.14
N ASP A 124 -13.81 -40.80 -3.43
CA ASP A 124 -14.83 -40.97 -4.46
C ASP A 124 -15.48 -42.36 -4.42
N ALA A 125 -14.78 -43.38 -3.92
CA ALA A 125 -15.28 -44.75 -3.79
C ALA A 125 -16.17 -44.97 -2.56
N GLU A 126 -16.07 -44.12 -1.53
CA GLU A 126 -16.91 -44.20 -0.33
C GLU A 126 -18.12 -43.26 -0.49
N ASP A 127 -19.32 -43.82 -0.65
CA ASP A 127 -20.55 -43.08 -0.98
C ASP A 127 -20.79 -41.87 -0.06
N LYS A 128 -20.60 -42.04 1.25
CA LYS A 128 -20.80 -40.97 2.24
C LYS A 128 -19.75 -39.88 2.14
N LEU A 129 -18.49 -40.25 1.87
CA LEU A 129 -17.37 -39.31 1.81
C LEU A 129 -17.39 -38.51 0.49
N SER A 130 -17.78 -39.16 -0.60
CA SER A 130 -18.02 -38.54 -1.90
C SER A 130 -19.12 -37.47 -1.82
N LEU A 131 -20.27 -37.78 -1.18
CA LEU A 131 -21.34 -36.79 -0.93
C LEU A 131 -20.85 -35.60 -0.09
N LEU A 132 -20.09 -35.87 0.98
CA LEU A 132 -19.49 -34.81 1.81
C LEU A 132 -18.51 -33.94 1.02
N LYS A 133 -17.70 -34.51 0.11
CA LYS A 133 -16.81 -33.75 -0.78
C LYS A 133 -17.59 -32.80 -1.68
N TYR A 134 -18.70 -33.25 -2.28
CA TYR A 134 -19.56 -32.38 -3.09
C TYR A 134 -20.20 -31.26 -2.28
N ASP A 135 -20.80 -31.59 -1.13
CA ASP A 135 -21.45 -30.61 -0.25
C ASP A 135 -20.44 -29.59 0.31
N PHE A 136 -19.23 -30.05 0.65
CA PHE A 136 -18.16 -29.17 1.11
C PHE A 136 -17.68 -28.24 0.00
N LYS A 137 -17.50 -28.76 -1.22
CA LYS A 137 -17.10 -27.94 -2.38
C LYS A 137 -18.13 -26.87 -2.72
N ASP A 138 -19.43 -27.18 -2.63
CA ASP A 138 -20.50 -26.19 -2.85
C ASP A 138 -20.48 -25.11 -1.76
N ARG A 139 -20.36 -25.49 -0.48
CA ARG A 139 -20.23 -24.54 0.63
C ARG A 139 -18.96 -23.69 0.55
N LEU A 140 -17.85 -24.30 0.11
CA LEU A 140 -16.58 -23.63 -0.08
C LEU A 140 -16.69 -22.59 -1.20
N GLY A 141 -17.29 -22.94 -2.33
CA GLY A 141 -17.53 -22.01 -3.44
C GLY A 141 -18.39 -20.82 -3.05
N ASN A 142 -19.42 -21.04 -2.24
CA ASN A 142 -20.32 -20.00 -1.74
C ASN A 142 -19.67 -19.04 -0.73
N ASN A 143 -18.64 -19.48 -0.01
CA ASN A 143 -17.95 -18.71 1.03
C ASN A 143 -16.51 -18.36 0.68
N TRP A 144 -16.04 -18.67 -0.54
CA TRP A 144 -14.63 -18.57 -0.93
C TRP A 144 -14.03 -17.19 -0.67
N ASN A 145 -14.80 -16.14 -0.92
CA ASN A 145 -14.35 -14.76 -0.75
C ASN A 145 -14.27 -14.30 0.72
N ASN A 146 -14.94 -15.00 1.63
CA ASN A 146 -14.99 -14.67 3.07
C ASN A 146 -13.90 -15.40 3.88
N LEU A 147 -13.08 -16.23 3.22
CA LEU A 147 -12.00 -16.97 3.86
C LEU A 147 -10.73 -16.12 3.92
N ASP A 148 -9.97 -16.23 5.02
CA ASP A 148 -8.69 -15.58 5.17
C ASP A 148 -7.67 -16.08 4.11
N LEU A 149 -6.62 -15.29 3.87
CA LEU A 149 -5.62 -15.60 2.85
C LEU A 149 -4.95 -16.97 3.06
N ASN A 150 -4.62 -17.33 4.30
CA ASN A 150 -3.92 -18.59 4.60
C ASN A 150 -4.82 -19.77 4.27
N THR A 151 -6.08 -19.71 4.71
CA THR A 151 -7.09 -20.74 4.44
C THR A 151 -7.40 -20.89 2.95
N ARG A 152 -7.58 -19.79 2.21
CA ARG A 152 -7.78 -19.84 0.75
C ARG A 152 -6.59 -20.46 0.05
N THR A 153 -5.38 -20.10 0.45
CA THR A 153 -4.15 -20.62 -0.14
C THR A 153 -4.04 -22.13 0.03
N ILE A 154 -4.38 -22.66 1.21
CA ILE A 154 -4.33 -24.09 1.52
C ILE A 154 -5.40 -24.85 0.76
N LEU A 155 -6.65 -24.37 0.79
CA LEU A 155 -7.77 -25.03 0.14
C LEU A 155 -7.74 -24.93 -1.40
N ASN A 156 -6.83 -24.12 -1.96
CA ASN A 156 -6.55 -24.09 -3.39
C ASN A 156 -5.76 -25.33 -3.87
N TYR A 157 -5.15 -26.09 -2.95
CA TYR A 157 -4.45 -27.35 -3.23
C TYR A 157 -5.40 -28.55 -3.07
N PRO A 158 -5.76 -29.27 -4.14
CA PRO A 158 -6.77 -30.33 -4.09
C PRO A 158 -6.41 -31.51 -3.18
N GLY A 159 -5.15 -31.97 -3.19
CA GLY A 159 -4.67 -33.05 -2.34
C GLY A 159 -4.75 -32.70 -0.86
N VAL A 160 -4.49 -31.42 -0.53
CA VAL A 160 -4.62 -30.89 0.83
C VAL A 160 -6.09 -30.79 1.27
N ALA A 161 -6.98 -30.32 0.39
CA ALA A 161 -8.41 -30.29 0.66
C ALA A 161 -8.98 -31.70 0.87
N ASN A 162 -8.59 -32.66 0.02
CA ASN A 162 -8.97 -34.08 0.13
C ASN A 162 -8.45 -34.69 1.45
N TYR A 163 -7.22 -34.37 1.86
CA TYR A 163 -6.68 -34.77 3.16
C TYR A 163 -7.52 -34.26 4.33
N LEU A 164 -7.87 -32.97 4.35
CA LEU A 164 -8.69 -32.40 5.43
C LEU A 164 -10.09 -33.03 5.50
N LEU A 165 -10.69 -33.36 4.36
CA LEU A 165 -11.97 -34.06 4.28
C LEU A 165 -11.87 -35.49 4.84
N ALA A 166 -10.89 -36.26 4.39
CA ALA A 166 -10.67 -37.63 4.86
C ALA A 166 -10.30 -37.68 6.34
N LEU A 167 -9.48 -36.73 6.82
CA LEU A 167 -9.12 -36.60 8.23
C LEU A 167 -10.35 -36.32 9.10
N GLY A 168 -11.21 -35.37 8.70
CA GLY A 168 -12.41 -35.04 9.44
C GLY A 168 -13.41 -36.19 9.47
N TYR A 169 -13.61 -36.88 8.34
CA TYR A 169 -14.48 -38.05 8.26
C TYR A 169 -14.00 -39.18 9.18
N ASN A 170 -12.72 -39.54 9.09
CA ASN A 170 -12.12 -40.60 9.92
C ASN A 170 -11.96 -40.21 11.40
N SER A 171 -12.03 -38.91 11.72
CA SER A 171 -12.14 -38.42 13.10
C SER A 171 -13.57 -38.47 13.66
N GLY A 172 -14.54 -38.99 12.89
CA GLY A 172 -15.93 -39.17 13.31
C GLY A 172 -16.90 -38.05 12.88
N TYR A 173 -16.46 -37.07 12.09
CA TYR A 173 -17.33 -35.99 11.59
C TYR A 173 -17.99 -36.38 10.26
N THR A 174 -19.04 -37.19 10.34
CA THR A 174 -19.77 -37.72 9.17
C THR A 174 -20.83 -36.76 8.62
N GLU A 175 -21.08 -35.63 9.27
CA GLU A 175 -22.05 -34.62 8.83
C GLU A 175 -21.34 -33.37 8.30
N ILE A 176 -21.90 -32.74 7.27
CA ILE A 176 -21.29 -31.59 6.62
C ILE A 176 -21.04 -30.40 7.57
N ASN A 177 -21.94 -30.13 8.51
CA ASN A 177 -21.78 -29.06 9.49
C ASN A 177 -20.66 -29.37 10.48
N GLY A 178 -20.60 -30.62 10.98
CA GLY A 178 -19.54 -31.08 11.86
C GLY A 178 -18.18 -31.05 11.17
N LEU A 179 -18.13 -31.49 9.91
CA LEU A 179 -16.92 -31.50 9.09
C LEU A 179 -16.42 -30.08 8.80
N THR A 180 -17.31 -29.17 8.46
CA THR A 180 -16.99 -27.75 8.24
C THR A 180 -16.41 -27.13 9.51
N ASN A 181 -17.04 -27.38 10.67
CA ASN A 181 -16.56 -26.90 11.97
C ASN A 181 -15.23 -27.52 12.38
N PHE A 182 -15.00 -28.79 12.04
CA PHE A 182 -13.70 -29.43 12.25
C PHE A 182 -12.62 -28.76 11.41
N ILE A 183 -12.85 -28.58 10.11
CA ILE A 183 -11.86 -28.01 9.19
C ILE A 183 -11.50 -26.58 9.59
N PHE A 184 -12.46 -25.71 9.90
CA PHE A 184 -12.18 -24.30 10.19
C PHE A 184 -11.94 -24.00 11.68
N GLY A 185 -12.47 -24.80 12.60
CA GLY A 185 -12.45 -24.53 14.04
C GLY A 185 -11.53 -25.41 14.87
N ASN A 186 -11.12 -26.59 14.38
CA ASN A 186 -10.26 -27.50 15.14
C ASN A 186 -8.77 -27.22 14.87
N ARG A 187 -7.93 -27.35 15.90
CA ARG A 187 -6.47 -27.25 15.81
C ARG A 187 -5.88 -28.31 14.85
N SER A 188 -6.51 -29.49 14.78
CA SER A 188 -6.13 -30.58 13.86
C SER A 188 -6.67 -30.39 12.44
N GLY A 189 -7.59 -29.45 12.21
CA GLY A 189 -8.13 -29.13 10.89
C GLY A 189 -7.16 -28.28 10.07
N ASN A 190 -7.66 -27.23 9.44
CA ASN A 190 -6.88 -26.32 8.60
C ASN A 190 -5.68 -25.69 9.34
N ARG A 191 -5.80 -25.43 10.65
CA ARG A 191 -4.69 -24.85 11.44
C ARG A 191 -3.44 -25.74 11.47
N SER A 192 -3.59 -27.06 11.39
CA SER A 192 -2.45 -27.99 11.34
C SER A 192 -1.65 -27.84 10.05
N VAL A 193 -2.34 -27.65 8.92
CA VAL A 193 -1.73 -27.42 7.61
C VAL A 193 -1.13 -26.02 7.51
N ILE A 194 -1.79 -25.00 8.10
CA ILE A 194 -1.20 -23.66 8.23
C ILE A 194 0.11 -23.75 9.01
N ALA A 195 0.11 -24.42 10.16
CA ALA A 195 1.32 -24.59 10.98
C ALA A 195 2.42 -25.34 10.22
N TYR A 196 2.08 -26.38 9.45
CA TYR A 196 3.02 -27.07 8.57
C TYR A 196 3.68 -26.10 7.58
N GLY A 197 2.88 -25.28 6.88
CA GLY A 197 3.38 -24.29 5.90
C GLY A 197 4.26 -23.24 6.54
N GLN A 198 3.81 -22.63 7.64
CA GLN A 198 4.56 -21.59 8.38
C GLN A 198 5.90 -22.13 8.89
N VAL A 199 5.91 -23.27 9.55
CA VAL A 199 7.13 -23.81 10.17
C VAL A 199 8.10 -24.33 9.12
N SER A 200 7.63 -25.03 8.09
CA SER A 200 8.52 -25.55 7.03
C SER A 200 9.20 -24.42 6.27
N ALA A 201 8.44 -23.38 5.88
CA ALA A 201 9.01 -22.21 5.20
C ALA A 201 9.93 -21.38 6.12
N ALA A 202 9.58 -21.21 7.39
CA ALA A 202 10.45 -20.51 8.35
C ALA A 202 11.78 -21.23 8.57
N ARG A 203 11.79 -22.56 8.67
CA ARG A 203 13.02 -23.36 8.80
C ARG A 203 13.91 -23.23 7.57
N GLU A 204 13.31 -23.16 6.39
CA GLU A 204 14.04 -22.92 5.14
C GLU A 204 14.71 -21.54 5.13
N TYR A 205 14.00 -20.49 5.55
CA TYR A 205 14.58 -19.15 5.72
C TYR A 205 15.74 -19.14 6.72
N ILE A 206 15.55 -19.71 7.91
CA ILE A 206 16.59 -19.76 8.96
C ILE A 206 17.83 -20.55 8.48
N HIS A 207 17.61 -21.65 7.76
CA HIS A 207 18.70 -22.45 7.18
C HIS A 207 19.43 -21.69 6.07
N ALA A 208 18.72 -20.99 5.17
CA ALA A 208 19.30 -20.18 4.10
C ALA A 208 20.16 -19.03 4.65
N GLU A 209 19.72 -18.40 5.74
CA GLU A 209 20.44 -17.33 6.42
C GLU A 209 21.63 -17.82 7.28
N LYS A 210 21.80 -19.15 7.44
CA LYS A 210 22.87 -19.79 8.23
C LYS A 210 22.95 -19.29 9.68
N VAL A 211 21.79 -19.09 10.28
CA VAL A 211 21.65 -18.57 11.64
C VAL A 211 21.95 -19.67 12.68
N ASP A 212 22.78 -19.35 13.69
CA ASP A 212 23.18 -20.26 14.79
C ASP A 212 22.10 -20.35 15.88
N VAL A 213 20.94 -20.90 15.53
CA VAL A 213 19.81 -21.11 16.44
C VAL A 213 19.21 -22.50 16.18
N GLU A 214 18.74 -23.17 17.23
CA GLU A 214 18.02 -24.44 17.06
C GLU A 214 16.64 -24.20 16.44
N TYR A 215 16.38 -24.67 15.22
CA TYR A 215 15.11 -24.45 14.51
C TYR A 215 14.39 -25.73 14.05
N ASN A 216 15.04 -26.90 14.15
CA ASN A 216 14.48 -28.18 13.68
C ASN A 216 13.57 -28.89 14.69
N SER A 217 13.62 -28.50 15.97
CA SER A 217 12.68 -28.99 16.97
C SER A 217 11.39 -28.16 16.95
N ASP A 218 10.24 -28.81 17.01
CA ASP A 218 8.93 -28.15 17.18
C ASP A 218 8.85 -27.44 18.56
N THR A 219 9.66 -27.86 19.53
CA THR A 219 9.73 -27.22 20.86
C THR A 219 10.70 -26.05 20.93
N SER A 220 11.35 -25.69 19.83
CA SER A 220 12.25 -24.54 19.80
C SER A 220 11.48 -23.25 20.12
N PRO A 221 11.99 -22.39 21.01
CA PRO A 221 11.38 -21.09 21.33
C PRO A 221 11.11 -20.23 20.09
N VAL A 222 12.02 -20.26 19.11
CA VAL A 222 11.88 -19.50 17.86
C VAL A 222 10.68 -19.98 17.04
N ILE A 223 10.49 -21.29 16.99
CA ILE A 223 9.36 -21.89 16.26
C ILE A 223 8.04 -21.67 17.01
N GLN A 224 8.06 -21.72 18.35
CA GLN A 224 6.89 -21.42 19.17
C GLN A 224 6.44 -19.97 19.00
N ASP A 225 7.37 -19.02 18.99
CA ASP A 225 7.05 -17.59 18.77
C ASP A 225 6.48 -17.35 17.38
N ILE A 226 7.02 -18.02 16.34
CA ILE A 226 6.48 -17.96 14.98
C ILE A 226 5.05 -18.51 14.92
N LEU A 227 4.78 -19.63 15.60
CA LEU A 227 3.46 -20.24 15.66
C LEU A 227 2.45 -19.39 16.45
N LEU A 228 2.90 -18.75 17.54
CA LEU A 228 2.08 -17.86 18.37
C LEU A 228 1.63 -16.63 17.60
N GLY A 229 2.51 -16.02 16.81
CA GLY A 229 2.15 -14.84 16.02
C GLY A 229 1.36 -15.10 14.75
N ASN A 230 1.22 -16.35 14.32
CA ASN A 230 0.40 -16.77 13.18
C ASN A 230 0.55 -15.87 11.91
N PRO A 231 1.76 -15.76 11.33
CA PRO A 231 2.00 -14.84 10.22
C PRO A 231 1.17 -15.18 8.97
N SER A 232 0.74 -14.15 8.26
CA SER A 232 0.07 -14.28 6.95
C SER A 232 1.02 -14.86 5.89
N PHE A 233 0.49 -15.65 4.97
CA PHE A 233 1.22 -16.27 3.84
C PHE A 233 1.61 -15.29 2.72
N SER A 234 1.25 -14.02 2.85
CA SER A 234 1.67 -12.98 1.91
C SER A 234 3.19 -12.84 1.88
N SER A 235 3.75 -12.76 0.68
CA SER A 235 5.19 -12.55 0.43
C SER A 235 5.75 -11.29 1.10
N LEU A 236 4.90 -10.27 1.30
CA LEU A 236 5.26 -9.00 1.94
C LEU A 236 5.43 -9.11 3.47
N SER A 237 4.66 -9.99 4.10
CA SER A 237 4.60 -10.09 5.57
C SER A 237 5.41 -11.26 6.11
N PHE A 238 5.38 -12.41 5.44
CA PHE A 238 5.89 -13.65 6.01
C PHE A 238 7.40 -13.61 6.26
N SER A 239 8.18 -13.28 5.23
CA SER A 239 9.64 -13.21 5.29
C SER A 239 10.12 -12.18 6.34
N THR A 240 9.58 -10.97 6.29
CA THR A 240 9.85 -9.89 7.25
C THR A 240 9.55 -10.30 8.68
N TYR A 241 8.44 -11.00 8.90
CA TYR A 241 8.04 -11.47 10.22
C TYR A 241 9.02 -12.52 10.77
N VAL A 242 9.39 -13.51 9.95
CA VAL A 242 10.38 -14.54 10.34
C VAL A 242 11.72 -13.89 10.67
N GLN A 243 12.22 -12.98 9.83
CA GLN A 243 13.47 -12.27 10.06
C GLN A 243 13.47 -11.44 11.36
N LYS A 244 12.36 -10.76 11.67
CA LYS A 244 12.21 -10.01 12.92
C LYS A 244 12.32 -10.93 14.15
N ILE A 245 11.60 -12.05 14.14
CA ILE A 245 11.63 -13.00 15.26
C ILE A 245 13.03 -13.62 15.40
N VAL A 246 13.61 -14.08 14.30
CA VAL A 246 14.96 -14.67 14.30
C VAL A 246 16.01 -13.66 14.78
N GLY A 247 15.89 -12.39 14.37
CA GLY A 247 16.76 -11.29 14.83
C GLY A 247 16.79 -11.13 16.35
N ASN A 248 15.67 -11.37 17.04
CA ASN A 248 15.60 -11.33 18.51
C ASN A 248 16.42 -12.44 19.18
N TYR A 249 16.60 -13.59 18.52
CA TYR A 249 17.32 -14.74 19.06
C TYR A 249 18.82 -14.72 18.70
N VAL A 250 19.17 -14.23 17.51
CA VAL A 250 20.58 -14.05 17.07
C VAL A 250 21.31 -12.99 17.90
N SER A 251 20.58 -12.01 18.41
CA SER A 251 21.15 -10.92 19.20
C SER A 251 21.26 -11.21 20.71
N ASN A 252 20.74 -12.34 21.24
CA ASN A 252 20.50 -12.51 22.69
C ASN A 252 20.98 -13.80 23.40
N SER A 253 21.68 -14.77 22.80
CA SER A 253 21.91 -16.07 23.49
C SER A 253 23.15 -16.18 24.40
N LYS A 254 24.33 -15.68 24.02
CA LYS A 254 25.58 -15.93 24.80
C LYS A 254 25.80 -14.95 25.95
N GLU A 255 25.48 -13.68 25.76
CA GLU A 255 25.74 -12.62 26.73
C GLU A 255 24.66 -12.56 27.83
N LEU A 256 23.43 -12.96 27.51
CA LEU A 256 22.35 -13.11 28.50
C LEU A 256 22.64 -14.26 29.46
N GLU A 257 23.25 -15.36 28.99
CA GLU A 257 23.74 -16.41 29.88
C GLU A 257 24.86 -15.90 30.79
N LEU A 258 25.79 -15.07 30.29
CA LEU A 258 26.82 -14.44 31.11
C LEU A 258 26.20 -13.56 32.20
N LEU A 259 25.21 -12.74 31.85
CA LEU A 259 24.50 -11.86 32.80
C LEU A 259 23.86 -12.65 33.96
N LYS A 260 23.27 -13.82 33.68
CA LYS A 260 22.67 -14.70 34.70
C LYS A 260 23.69 -15.23 35.73
N PHE A 261 24.99 -15.24 35.40
CA PHE A 261 26.05 -15.60 36.35
C PHE A 261 26.49 -14.43 37.24
N SER A 262 26.02 -13.21 36.98
CA SER A 262 26.33 -12.03 37.81
C SER A 262 25.52 -12.05 39.11
N LYS A 263 26.16 -11.68 40.22
CA LYS A 263 25.46 -11.51 41.51
C LYS A 263 24.41 -10.38 41.48
N TYR A 264 24.54 -9.46 40.53
CA TYR A 264 23.65 -8.30 40.38
C TYR A 264 22.46 -8.57 39.45
N TYR A 265 22.36 -9.76 38.84
CA TYR A 265 21.36 -10.04 37.81
C TYR A 265 19.92 -9.74 38.24
N ASN A 266 19.55 -10.08 39.47
CA ASN A 266 18.20 -9.88 40.00
C ASN A 266 17.89 -8.41 40.32
N ASP A 267 18.91 -7.57 40.42
CA ASP A 267 18.79 -6.14 40.73
C ASP A 267 18.76 -5.28 39.45
N ILE A 268 18.94 -5.89 38.27
CA ILE A 268 18.91 -5.20 36.98
C ILE A 268 17.46 -5.07 36.50
N PRO A 269 16.96 -3.84 36.22
CA PRO A 269 15.66 -3.65 35.58
C PRO A 269 15.57 -4.39 34.25
N VAL A 270 14.46 -5.07 33.98
CA VAL A 270 14.29 -5.91 32.76
C VAL A 270 14.54 -5.12 31.47
N ALA A 271 14.16 -3.84 31.44
CA ALA A 271 14.39 -2.92 30.32
C ALA A 271 15.88 -2.59 30.06
N MET A 272 16.76 -2.78 31.05
CA MET A 272 18.20 -2.52 30.94
C MET A 272 18.99 -3.71 30.40
N ILE A 273 18.42 -4.92 30.43
CA ILE A 273 19.09 -6.17 30.03
C ILE A 273 19.54 -6.12 28.54
N PRO A 274 18.71 -5.68 27.58
CA PRO A 274 19.15 -5.57 26.17
C PRO A 274 20.25 -4.51 25.98
N LYS A 275 20.18 -3.40 26.73
CA LYS A 275 21.17 -2.30 26.68
C LYS A 275 22.54 -2.80 27.18
N LEU A 276 22.54 -3.57 28.28
CA LEU A 276 23.73 -4.20 28.84
C LEU A 276 24.36 -5.23 27.91
N ILE A 277 23.55 -6.05 27.23
CA ILE A 277 24.05 -7.03 26.27
C ILE A 277 24.79 -6.34 25.12
N LYS A 278 24.27 -5.21 24.62
CA LYS A 278 24.95 -4.44 23.57
C LYS A 278 26.30 -3.89 24.06
N GLN A 279 26.36 -3.44 25.31
CA GLN A 279 27.60 -2.93 25.92
C GLN A 279 28.64 -4.03 26.21
N ILE A 280 28.17 -5.21 26.59
CA ILE A 280 29.02 -6.41 26.74
C ILE A 280 29.64 -6.82 25.41
N LYS A 281 28.89 -6.71 24.30
CA LYS A 281 29.39 -7.00 22.94
C LYS A 281 30.36 -5.95 22.41
N SER A 282 30.16 -4.68 22.77
CA SER A 282 31.04 -3.57 22.35
C SER A 282 32.28 -3.44 23.22
N SER A 283 32.38 -4.18 24.34
CA SER A 283 33.51 -4.11 25.24
C SER A 283 34.81 -4.56 24.56
N LEU A 284 35.87 -3.75 24.72
CA LEU A 284 37.21 -4.08 24.26
C LEU A 284 37.84 -5.23 25.07
N LEU A 285 37.29 -5.54 26.25
CA LEU A 285 37.74 -6.64 27.10
C LEU A 285 36.74 -7.81 26.98
N PRO A 286 37.20 -9.05 26.76
CA PRO A 286 36.31 -10.20 26.70
C PRO A 286 35.62 -10.40 28.06
N VAL A 287 34.30 -10.30 28.06
CA VAL A 287 33.47 -10.53 29.26
C VAL A 287 33.32 -12.03 29.47
N THR A 288 33.67 -12.49 30.66
CA THR A 288 33.69 -13.88 31.10
C THR A 288 33.00 -14.01 32.45
N LYS A 289 32.72 -15.25 32.88
CA LYS A 289 32.08 -15.53 34.17
C LYS A 289 32.83 -14.96 35.38
N GLN A 290 34.14 -14.71 35.25
CA GLN A 290 34.99 -14.27 36.35
C GLN A 290 35.08 -12.74 36.48
N ASN A 291 34.80 -11.99 35.41
CA ASN A 291 34.94 -10.52 35.39
C ASN A 291 33.61 -9.78 35.22
N ILE A 292 32.50 -10.50 35.02
CA ILE A 292 31.19 -9.88 34.81
C ILE A 292 30.72 -9.06 36.01
N ASP A 293 30.97 -9.54 37.24
CA ASP A 293 30.63 -8.81 38.47
C ASP A 293 31.39 -7.49 38.61
N THR A 294 32.58 -7.38 38.03
CA THR A 294 33.39 -6.16 38.06
C THR A 294 33.07 -5.20 36.93
N LEU A 295 32.65 -5.71 35.77
CA LEU A 295 32.38 -4.90 34.58
C LEU A 295 30.94 -4.39 34.51
N LEU A 296 29.99 -5.13 35.06
CA LEU A 296 28.57 -4.78 35.01
C LEU A 296 28.25 -3.39 35.62
N PRO A 297 28.79 -3.00 36.79
CA PRO A 297 28.54 -1.66 37.34
C PRO A 297 29.10 -0.54 36.45
N ILE A 298 30.19 -0.81 35.72
CA ILE A 298 30.79 0.15 34.77
C ILE A 298 29.86 0.32 33.57
N PHE A 299 29.36 -0.78 33.01
CA PHE A 299 28.42 -0.75 31.88
C PHE A 299 27.08 -0.10 32.25
N LEU A 300 26.56 -0.34 33.45
CA LEU A 300 25.35 0.33 33.95
C LEU A 300 25.54 1.84 34.00
N ASN A 301 26.66 2.30 34.55
CA ASN A 301 26.97 3.72 34.67
C ASN A 301 27.23 4.37 33.29
N GLU A 302 27.82 3.65 32.33
CA GLU A 302 27.97 4.12 30.96
C GLU A 302 26.62 4.25 30.23
N ILE A 303 25.70 3.31 30.44
CA ILE A 303 24.35 3.34 29.85
C ILE A 303 23.54 4.51 30.42
N GLU A 304 23.59 4.74 31.73
CA GLU A 304 22.87 5.86 32.38
C GLU A 304 23.39 7.24 31.94
N ASN A 305 24.68 7.36 31.60
CA ASN A 305 25.30 8.62 31.21
C ASN A 305 25.36 8.87 29.69
N THR A 306 24.84 7.97 28.85
CA THR A 306 24.84 8.13 27.39
C THR A 306 23.47 8.66 26.90
N PRO A 307 23.35 9.93 26.44
CA PRO A 307 22.08 10.47 25.97
C PRO A 307 21.68 9.82 24.63
N GLY A 308 20.46 9.28 24.54
CA GLY A 308 19.92 8.71 23.29
C GLY A 308 19.32 7.30 23.38
N TRP A 309 19.13 6.75 24.59
CA TRP A 309 18.52 5.44 24.81
C TRP A 309 17.15 5.54 25.51
N GLN A 310 16.18 6.18 24.86
CA GLN A 310 14.78 6.19 25.33
C GLN A 310 14.05 4.89 24.92
N ASP A 311 13.08 4.51 25.77
CA ASP A 311 12.43 3.20 25.87
C ASP A 311 11.33 2.95 24.82
N ASP A 312 11.46 1.88 24.03
CA ASP A 312 10.38 1.28 23.24
C ASP A 312 9.72 0.13 24.01
N ALA A 313 9.06 0.45 25.12
CA ALA A 313 8.21 -0.52 25.82
C ALA A 313 6.90 0.16 26.24
N THR A 314 5.96 0.25 25.32
CA THR A 314 4.55 0.40 25.68
C THR A 314 4.02 -0.97 26.10
N ASP A 315 4.07 -1.23 27.40
CA ASP A 315 3.37 -2.33 28.04
C ASP A 315 1.86 -2.04 28.03
N THR A 316 1.06 -2.98 27.52
CA THR A 316 -0.40 -2.95 27.64
C THR A 316 -0.85 -4.05 28.59
N ASP A 317 -1.77 -3.62 29.46
CA ASP A 317 -2.75 -4.37 30.24
C ASP A 317 -2.33 -5.21 31.45
N THR A 318 -2.61 -4.61 32.61
CA THR A 318 -3.08 -5.34 33.79
C THR A 318 -4.52 -4.96 34.13
N THR A 319 -5.38 -5.97 34.02
CA THR A 319 -6.46 -6.41 34.94
C THR A 319 -7.77 -5.62 35.10
N ASP A 320 -8.84 -6.40 34.86
CA ASP A 320 -10.10 -6.52 35.62
C ASP A 320 -10.99 -5.28 35.81
N ASP A 321 -12.06 -5.22 35.01
CA ASP A 321 -13.36 -4.85 35.56
C ASP A 321 -14.50 -5.56 34.82
N ASN A 322 -15.43 -6.10 35.60
CA ASN A 322 -16.57 -6.90 35.17
C ASN A 322 -17.72 -5.96 34.73
N THR A 323 -17.42 -5.04 33.83
CA THR A 323 -18.36 -4.12 33.19
C THR A 323 -18.78 -4.71 31.85
N ALA A 324 -20.09 -4.67 31.56
CA ALA A 324 -20.58 -5.10 30.25
C ALA A 324 -19.76 -4.42 29.16
N ASP A 325 -19.29 -5.22 28.20
CA ASP A 325 -18.46 -4.74 27.10
C ASP A 325 -19.28 -3.76 26.24
N TYR A 326 -19.08 -2.48 26.51
CA TYR A 326 -19.60 -1.37 25.70
C TYR A 326 -18.64 -1.00 24.58
N SER A 327 -17.57 -1.79 24.36
CA SER A 327 -16.72 -1.58 23.21
C SER A 327 -17.51 -1.89 21.95
N VAL A 328 -17.49 -0.92 21.03
CA VAL A 328 -18.07 -1.10 19.71
C VAL A 328 -16.99 -1.79 18.88
N THR A 329 -17.20 -3.06 18.55
CA THR A 329 -16.49 -3.68 17.42
C THR A 329 -16.87 -2.92 16.16
N PHE A 330 -15.96 -2.06 15.70
CA PHE A 330 -16.09 -1.40 14.41
C PHE A 330 -16.14 -2.47 13.33
N LEU A 331 -17.22 -2.51 12.55
CA LEU A 331 -17.45 -3.49 11.48
C LEU A 331 -16.60 -3.19 10.22
N ASP A 332 -15.47 -2.51 10.39
CA ASP A 332 -14.60 -2.04 9.32
C ASP A 332 -13.45 -3.03 9.00
N ASP A 333 -13.60 -4.30 9.38
CA ASP A 333 -12.66 -5.37 9.01
C ASP A 333 -12.64 -5.70 7.51
N ASP A 334 -13.52 -5.05 6.72
CA ASP A 334 -13.48 -4.98 5.25
C ASP A 334 -12.87 -3.66 4.73
N ALA A 335 -12.07 -2.96 5.54
CA ALA A 335 -11.00 -2.13 5.01
C ALA A 335 -9.99 -3.08 4.34
N ALA A 336 -10.35 -3.60 3.15
CA ALA A 336 -9.39 -3.93 2.13
C ALA A 336 -8.47 -2.73 2.08
N VAL A 337 -7.28 -2.84 2.71
CA VAL A 337 -6.31 -1.76 2.82
C VAL A 337 -6.20 -1.20 1.42
N VAL A 338 -6.83 -0.04 1.19
CA VAL A 338 -6.91 0.55 -0.14
C VAL A 338 -5.46 0.84 -0.45
N GLN A 339 -4.86 -0.03 -1.27
CA GLN A 339 -3.43 0.00 -1.48
C GLN A 339 -3.12 1.37 -2.04
N VAL A 340 -2.41 2.17 -1.26
CA VAL A 340 -1.92 3.47 -1.69
C VAL A 340 -1.02 3.22 -2.89
N LEU A 341 -1.45 3.70 -4.05
CA LEU A 341 -0.70 3.57 -5.29
C LEU A 341 0.18 4.81 -5.45
N THR A 342 1.38 4.76 -4.88
CA THR A 342 2.38 5.86 -4.95
C THR A 342 2.62 6.37 -6.37
N SER A 343 2.60 5.48 -7.36
CA SER A 343 2.75 5.85 -8.78
C SER A 343 1.64 6.78 -9.28
N ASN A 344 0.40 6.55 -8.85
CA ASN A 344 -0.77 7.34 -9.25
C ASN A 344 -0.70 8.74 -8.64
N ILE A 345 -0.23 8.83 -7.39
CA ILE A 345 -0.07 10.13 -6.71
C ILE A 345 1.06 10.93 -7.34
N ARG A 346 2.19 10.31 -7.68
CA ARG A 346 3.28 10.97 -8.43
C ARG A 346 2.83 11.41 -9.82
N CYS A 347 2.01 10.60 -10.48
CA CYS A 347 1.39 10.96 -11.75
C CYS A 347 0.47 12.19 -11.60
N ALA A 348 -0.34 12.24 -10.53
CA ALA A 348 -1.14 13.39 -10.19
C ALA A 348 -0.25 14.62 -9.91
N ALA A 349 0.84 14.48 -9.14
CA ALA A 349 1.79 15.57 -8.90
C ALA A 349 2.33 16.17 -10.21
N GLN A 350 2.76 15.32 -11.15
CA GLN A 350 3.21 15.73 -12.48
C GLN A 350 2.08 16.41 -13.28
N MET A 351 0.86 15.90 -13.18
CA MET A 351 -0.30 16.48 -13.85
C MET A 351 -0.68 17.84 -13.27
N PHE A 352 -0.57 18.03 -11.96
CA PHE A 352 -0.81 19.31 -11.29
C PHE A 352 0.14 20.38 -11.80
N TYR A 353 1.45 20.05 -11.87
CA TYR A 353 2.46 20.93 -12.44
C TYR A 353 2.12 21.33 -13.88
N SER A 354 1.72 20.34 -14.68
CA SER A 354 1.41 20.53 -16.10
C SER A 354 0.11 21.30 -16.32
N MET A 355 -0.88 21.13 -15.43
CA MET A 355 -2.15 21.87 -15.44
C MET A 355 -1.92 23.34 -15.10
N THR A 356 -1.19 23.65 -14.03
CA THR A 356 -0.95 25.04 -13.61
C THR A 356 -0.12 25.81 -14.66
N LEU A 357 0.94 25.21 -15.19
CA LEU A 357 1.74 25.89 -16.22
C LEU A 357 1.09 25.85 -17.61
N GLY A 358 0.40 24.77 -17.94
CA GLY A 358 -0.21 24.57 -19.25
C GLY A 358 -1.47 25.41 -19.45
N GLU A 359 -2.42 25.35 -18.50
CA GLU A 359 -3.74 25.97 -18.64
C GLU A 359 -3.87 27.29 -17.83
N GLU A 360 -3.40 27.37 -16.57
CA GLU A 360 -3.51 28.63 -15.81
C GLU A 360 -2.56 29.71 -16.35
N LEU A 361 -1.31 29.34 -16.65
CA LEU A 361 -0.36 30.24 -17.32
C LEU A 361 -0.54 30.27 -18.85
N ASP A 362 -1.33 29.34 -19.40
CA ASP A 362 -1.72 29.33 -20.82
C ASP A 362 -0.55 29.15 -21.81
N ILE A 363 0.50 28.41 -21.41
CA ILE A 363 1.74 28.25 -22.19
C ILE A 363 1.46 27.69 -23.59
N PHE A 364 0.53 26.73 -23.71
CA PHE A 364 0.22 26.11 -25.00
C PHE A 364 -0.33 27.12 -26.01
N ASN A 365 -1.19 28.06 -25.55
CA ASN A 365 -1.73 29.11 -26.42
C ASN A 365 -0.74 30.24 -26.64
N VAL A 366 0.11 30.56 -25.66
CA VAL A 366 1.22 31.52 -25.83
C VAL A 366 2.13 31.10 -26.98
N VAL A 367 2.40 29.80 -27.12
CA VAL A 367 3.23 29.28 -28.22
C VAL A 367 2.50 29.29 -29.55
N ASN A 368 1.20 28.95 -29.57
CA ASN A 368 0.38 29.12 -30.76
C ASN A 368 0.33 30.60 -31.19
N TYR A 369 0.25 31.53 -30.25
CA TYR A 369 0.27 32.96 -30.53
C TYR A 369 1.62 33.43 -31.06
N PHE A 370 2.73 32.97 -30.47
CA PHE A 370 4.08 33.23 -30.95
C PHE A 370 4.24 32.82 -32.42
N THR A 371 3.84 31.60 -32.75
CA THR A 371 3.99 31.07 -34.12
C THR A 371 3.09 31.82 -35.10
N HIS A 372 1.83 32.07 -34.75
CA HIS A 372 0.92 32.84 -35.61
C HIS A 372 1.32 34.31 -35.78
N LYS A 373 1.76 34.99 -34.73
CA LYS A 373 2.07 36.43 -34.80
C LYS A 373 3.44 36.71 -35.39
N TYR A 374 4.48 35.98 -34.97
CA TYR A 374 5.85 36.34 -35.31
C TYR A 374 6.42 35.53 -36.47
N MET A 375 6.03 34.26 -36.64
CA MET A 375 6.51 33.46 -37.78
C MET A 375 5.69 33.73 -39.05
N VAL A 376 4.35 33.80 -38.95
CA VAL A 376 3.50 34.02 -40.15
C VAL A 376 3.54 35.47 -40.64
N ARG A 377 3.65 36.46 -39.72
CA ARG A 377 3.71 37.88 -40.10
C ARG A 377 5.13 38.42 -40.31
N GLY A 378 6.15 37.54 -40.24
CA GLY A 378 7.51 37.82 -40.74
C GLY A 378 8.45 38.62 -39.83
N ASN A 379 8.22 38.66 -38.51
CA ASN A 379 8.99 39.52 -37.60
C ASN A 379 10.20 38.84 -36.93
N ILE A 380 10.40 37.53 -37.11
CA ILE A 380 11.47 36.76 -36.47
C ILE A 380 12.17 35.88 -37.51
N GLN A 381 13.51 35.91 -37.51
CA GLN A 381 14.34 35.06 -38.39
C GLN A 381 14.92 33.91 -37.57
N ILE A 382 14.60 32.67 -37.94
CA ILE A 382 15.13 31.46 -37.28
C ILE A 382 16.28 30.91 -38.12
N ALA A 383 17.50 31.03 -37.60
CA ALA A 383 18.71 30.57 -38.29
C ALA A 383 19.00 29.10 -37.96
N ASP A 384 18.74 28.68 -36.72
CA ASP A 384 18.94 27.30 -36.29
C ASP A 384 18.00 26.33 -37.03
N THR A 385 18.60 25.29 -37.58
CA THR A 385 17.89 24.24 -38.33
C THR A 385 17.08 23.36 -37.38
N GLN A 386 17.60 23.09 -36.18
CA GLN A 386 16.91 22.24 -35.20
C GLN A 386 15.64 22.92 -34.67
N LEU A 387 15.72 24.19 -34.29
CA LEU A 387 14.55 24.96 -33.87
C LEU A 387 13.51 25.05 -35.00
N ARG A 388 13.95 25.19 -36.25
CA ARG A 388 13.05 25.23 -37.41
C ARG A 388 12.30 23.91 -37.60
N GLU A 389 12.99 22.78 -37.52
CA GLU A 389 12.39 21.44 -37.58
C GLU A 389 11.42 21.20 -36.41
N ASP A 390 11.82 21.56 -35.19
CA ASP A 390 11.00 21.43 -33.98
C ASP A 390 9.70 22.27 -34.10
N LEU A 391 9.80 23.52 -34.59
CA LEU A 391 8.63 24.37 -34.85
C LEU A 391 7.77 23.84 -35.99
N GLN A 392 8.37 23.32 -37.06
CA GLN A 392 7.63 22.76 -38.18
C GLN A 392 6.81 21.52 -37.75
N LEU A 393 7.43 20.65 -36.97
CA LEU A 393 6.80 19.45 -36.42
C LEU A 393 5.66 19.84 -35.47
N TYR A 394 5.91 20.81 -34.57
CA TYR A 394 4.95 21.22 -33.55
C TYR A 394 3.74 21.96 -34.12
N VAL A 395 3.94 22.89 -35.05
CA VAL A 395 2.87 23.75 -35.60
C VAL A 395 2.12 23.09 -36.73
N PHE A 396 2.81 22.46 -37.68
CA PHE A 396 2.17 21.94 -38.90
C PHE A 396 1.82 20.46 -38.80
N SER A 397 2.63 19.67 -38.07
CA SER A 397 2.42 18.23 -37.97
C SER A 397 1.68 17.81 -36.70
N ASN A 398 1.39 18.75 -35.79
CA ASN A 398 0.81 18.49 -34.46
C ASN A 398 1.55 17.38 -33.71
N LYS A 399 2.88 17.38 -33.80
CA LYS A 399 3.77 16.37 -33.21
C LYS A 399 4.95 17.05 -32.54
N PHE A 400 5.57 16.40 -31.58
CA PHE A 400 6.79 16.90 -30.96
C PHE A 400 7.81 15.78 -30.76
N THR A 401 9.08 16.16 -30.76
CA THR A 401 10.17 15.22 -30.50
C THR A 401 10.33 15.06 -29.00
N HIS A 402 10.15 13.84 -28.50
CA HIS A 402 10.32 13.53 -27.09
C HIS A 402 11.73 13.96 -26.64
N PRO A 403 11.86 14.84 -25.63
CA PRO A 403 13.13 15.46 -25.25
C PRO A 403 14.25 14.48 -24.86
N LYS A 404 13.89 13.38 -24.18
CA LYS A 404 14.81 12.33 -23.72
C LYS A 404 15.00 11.17 -24.71
N THR A 405 13.95 10.72 -25.38
CA THR A 405 14.01 9.49 -26.21
C THR A 405 14.16 9.77 -27.71
N GLY A 406 13.96 11.00 -28.17
CA GLY A 406 14.03 11.37 -29.59
C GLY A 406 12.87 10.82 -30.44
N LYS A 407 11.90 10.13 -29.84
CA LYS A 407 10.72 9.61 -30.54
C LYS A 407 9.75 10.74 -30.86
N VAL A 408 9.12 10.70 -32.02
CA VAL A 408 8.08 11.66 -32.40
C VAL A 408 6.74 11.21 -31.80
N ILE A 409 6.11 12.09 -31.03
CA ILE A 409 4.84 11.85 -30.32
C ILE A 409 3.81 12.87 -30.77
N ASP A 410 2.53 12.49 -30.76
CA ASP A 410 1.44 13.39 -31.11
C ASP A 410 1.18 14.41 -29.99
N ARG A 411 0.84 15.64 -30.38
CA ARG A 411 0.49 16.73 -29.47
C ARG A 411 -0.84 16.44 -28.76
N THR A 412 -0.93 16.76 -27.46
CA THR A 412 -2.18 16.62 -26.70
C THR A 412 -3.19 17.69 -27.10
N ARG A 413 -4.47 17.33 -27.22
CA ARG A 413 -5.51 18.31 -27.55
C ARG A 413 -5.99 19.04 -26.29
N PRO A 414 -6.35 20.33 -26.38
CA PRO A 414 -6.85 21.08 -25.22
C PRO A 414 -8.05 20.43 -24.53
N ALA A 415 -9.02 19.92 -25.31
CA ALA A 415 -10.19 19.24 -24.76
C ALA A 415 -9.83 17.94 -24.01
N GLU A 416 -8.87 17.17 -24.52
CA GLU A 416 -8.39 15.94 -23.87
C GLU A 416 -7.70 16.28 -22.55
N ARG A 417 -6.80 17.27 -22.54
CA ARG A 417 -6.14 17.71 -21.31
C ARG A 417 -7.13 18.12 -20.23
N GLN A 418 -8.11 18.96 -20.59
CA GLN A 418 -9.12 19.44 -19.65
C GLN A 418 -10.02 18.31 -19.12
N MET A 419 -10.33 17.29 -19.94
CA MET A 419 -11.05 16.11 -19.49
C MET A 419 -10.27 15.36 -18.39
N PHE A 420 -8.96 15.16 -18.56
CA PHE A 420 -8.13 14.49 -17.55
C PHE A 420 -7.89 15.34 -16.31
N TYR A 421 -7.74 16.66 -16.45
CA TYR A 421 -7.69 17.57 -15.29
C TYR A 421 -8.99 17.54 -14.48
N LYS A 422 -10.13 17.43 -15.16
CA LYS A 422 -11.42 17.26 -14.52
C LYS A 422 -11.56 15.89 -13.86
N GLN A 423 -11.07 14.82 -14.50
CA GLN A 423 -11.05 13.49 -13.91
C GLN A 423 -10.32 13.46 -12.57
N VAL A 424 -9.12 14.03 -12.47
CA VAL A 424 -8.26 13.89 -11.27
C VAL A 424 -8.46 15.00 -10.25
N PHE A 425 -8.65 16.25 -10.68
CA PHE A 425 -8.71 17.43 -9.80
C PHE A 425 -10.07 18.13 -9.77
N SER A 426 -11.04 17.68 -10.58
CA SER A 426 -12.28 18.42 -10.86
C SER A 426 -12.00 19.87 -11.32
N TYR A 427 -10.93 20.05 -12.09
CA TYR A 427 -10.55 21.35 -12.66
C TYR A 427 -11.04 21.49 -14.10
N GLY A 428 -11.63 22.65 -14.41
CA GLY A 428 -12.07 23.02 -15.77
C GLY A 428 -13.51 22.63 -16.13
N ASN A 429 -13.99 23.18 -17.25
CA ASN A 429 -15.39 23.06 -17.69
C ASN A 429 -15.60 22.07 -18.84
N ALA A 430 -14.63 21.21 -19.15
CA ALA A 430 -14.74 20.28 -20.26
C ALA A 430 -15.87 19.24 -20.05
N PRO A 431 -16.57 18.83 -21.11
CA PRO A 431 -17.48 17.69 -21.08
C PRO A 431 -16.65 16.42 -20.86
N VAL A 432 -17.11 15.57 -19.94
CA VAL A 432 -16.48 14.30 -19.60
C VAL A 432 -17.35 13.18 -20.19
N THR A 433 -16.74 12.15 -20.76
CA THR A 433 -17.46 10.98 -21.26
C THR A 433 -18.12 10.22 -20.10
N GLU A 434 -19.27 9.58 -20.33
CA GLU A 434 -20.05 8.89 -19.28
C GLU A 434 -19.24 7.84 -18.49
N ASP A 435 -18.22 7.24 -19.12
CA ASP A 435 -17.35 6.23 -18.52
C ASP A 435 -16.27 6.78 -17.57
N VAL A 436 -16.07 8.10 -17.50
CA VAL A 436 -15.00 8.71 -16.70
C VAL A 436 -15.55 9.31 -15.41
N VAL A 437 -15.13 8.74 -14.28
CA VAL A 437 -15.50 9.18 -12.94
C VAL A 437 -14.72 10.45 -12.57
N VAL A 438 -15.45 11.56 -12.42
CA VAL A 438 -14.90 12.86 -12.02
C VAL A 438 -14.63 12.89 -10.52
N ASN A 439 -13.41 13.28 -10.12
CA ASN A 439 -13.02 13.44 -8.73
C ASN A 439 -13.56 14.73 -8.11
N LYS A 440 -14.83 14.73 -7.71
CA LYS A 440 -15.48 15.89 -7.08
C LYS A 440 -14.94 16.22 -5.69
N GLU A 441 -14.24 15.28 -5.05
CA GLU A 441 -13.81 15.41 -3.66
C GLU A 441 -12.42 16.00 -3.52
N PHE A 442 -11.56 15.93 -4.55
CA PHE A 442 -10.21 16.49 -4.50
C PHE A 442 -10.17 17.96 -4.04
N PRO A 443 -11.00 18.89 -4.57
CA PRO A 443 -10.97 20.28 -4.11
C PRO A 443 -11.24 20.43 -2.61
N LYS A 444 -12.08 19.55 -2.05
CA LYS A 444 -12.38 19.52 -0.62
C LYS A 444 -11.17 19.04 0.18
N TYR A 445 -10.58 17.89 -0.19
CA TYR A 445 -9.42 17.34 0.50
C TYR A 445 -8.18 18.25 0.41
N TRP A 446 -7.92 18.82 -0.76
CA TRP A 446 -6.86 19.80 -0.96
C TRP A 446 -7.03 21.04 -0.08
N ARG A 447 -8.27 21.57 0.02
CA ARG A 447 -8.57 22.69 0.92
C ARG A 447 -8.40 22.31 2.39
N THR A 448 -8.87 21.13 2.80
CA THR A 448 -8.73 20.64 4.17
C THR A 448 -7.26 20.54 4.57
N LEU A 449 -6.40 19.96 3.71
CA LEU A 449 -4.96 19.89 3.94
C LEU A 449 -4.35 21.28 4.17
N ILE A 450 -4.65 22.23 3.28
CA ILE A 450 -4.14 23.60 3.39
C ILE A 450 -4.61 24.26 4.70
N MET A 451 -5.89 24.11 5.06
CA MET A 451 -6.44 24.69 6.27
C MET A 451 -5.86 24.09 7.55
N GLU A 452 -5.69 22.77 7.62
CA GLU A 452 -5.12 22.11 8.79
C GLU A 452 -3.64 22.46 8.99
N VAL A 453 -2.88 22.58 7.90
CA VAL A 453 -1.50 23.08 7.98
C VAL A 453 -1.46 24.54 8.42
N ALA A 454 -2.33 25.41 7.90
CA ALA A 454 -2.40 26.80 8.35
C ALA A 454 -2.72 26.92 9.85
N LYS A 455 -3.69 26.13 10.35
CA LYS A 455 -4.01 26.06 11.79
C LYS A 455 -2.84 25.52 12.60
N TYR A 456 -2.12 24.53 12.09
CA TYR A 456 -0.92 24.00 12.73
C TYR A 456 0.14 25.09 12.89
N ILE A 457 0.42 25.85 11.83
CA ILE A 457 1.39 26.97 11.85
C ILE A 457 0.97 28.03 12.87
N GLN A 458 -0.31 28.43 12.88
CA GLN A 458 -0.84 29.40 13.85
C GLN A 458 -0.67 28.90 15.29
N ARG A 459 -1.05 27.65 15.58
CA ARG A 459 -0.87 27.06 16.92
C ARG A 459 0.60 26.95 17.32
N ALA A 460 1.49 26.67 16.37
CA ALA A 460 2.92 26.62 16.61
C ALA A 460 3.51 28.02 16.90
N GLN A 461 2.98 29.07 16.26
CA GLN A 461 3.40 30.46 16.48
C GLN A 461 2.83 31.05 17.78
N ASP A 462 1.60 30.70 18.14
CA ASP A 462 0.93 31.17 19.36
C ASP A 462 1.41 30.46 20.63
N SER A 463 2.15 29.35 20.49
CA SER A 463 2.61 28.58 21.64
C SER A 463 3.71 29.33 22.41
N PRO A 464 3.53 29.59 23.73
CA PRO A 464 4.48 30.36 24.51
C PRO A 464 5.82 29.64 24.75
N ASN A 465 5.89 28.33 24.51
CA ASN A 465 7.10 27.54 24.59
C ASN A 465 7.44 26.96 23.20
N PRO A 466 8.62 27.25 22.63
CA PRO A 466 9.04 26.70 21.33
C PRO A 466 9.17 25.17 21.32
N ASP A 467 9.26 24.55 22.52
CA ASP A 467 9.33 23.10 22.72
C ASP A 467 7.95 22.46 23.01
N SER A 468 6.85 23.23 23.01
CA SER A 468 5.52 22.68 23.24
C SER A 468 5.04 21.91 22.01
N TYR A 469 4.88 20.60 22.16
CA TYR A 469 4.46 19.69 21.09
C TYR A 469 3.03 20.01 20.60
N VAL A 470 2.91 20.65 19.45
CA VAL A 470 1.62 20.81 18.74
C VAL A 470 1.31 19.49 18.05
N SER A 471 0.10 18.96 18.25
CA SER A 471 -0.30 17.69 17.62
C SER A 471 -0.23 17.77 16.09
N ARG A 472 0.44 16.78 15.49
CA ARG A 472 0.62 16.61 14.03
C ARG A 472 -0.49 15.76 13.40
N GLN A 473 -1.33 15.13 14.22
CA GLN A 473 -2.31 14.14 13.80
C GLN A 473 -3.30 14.65 12.74
N THR A 474 -3.76 15.90 12.88
CA THR A 474 -4.75 16.45 11.92
C THR A 474 -4.16 16.68 10.54
N VAL A 475 -2.87 17.02 10.47
CA VAL A 475 -2.14 17.15 9.20
C VAL A 475 -1.90 15.76 8.60
N MET A 476 -1.50 14.78 9.41
CA MET A 476 -1.29 13.40 8.96
C MET A 476 -2.56 12.78 8.39
N GLN A 477 -3.70 12.92 9.07
CA GLN A 477 -4.99 12.46 8.56
C GLN A 477 -5.35 13.12 7.23
N ALA A 478 -5.16 14.44 7.10
CA ALA A 478 -5.45 15.15 5.86
C ALA A 478 -4.54 14.70 4.70
N VAL A 479 -3.29 14.32 4.99
CA VAL A 479 -2.37 13.74 4.00
C VAL A 479 -2.85 12.36 3.57
N GLU A 480 -3.26 11.50 4.51
CA GLU A 480 -3.78 10.16 4.23
C GLU A 480 -5.05 10.21 3.38
N ASP A 481 -6.03 11.04 3.76
CA ASP A 481 -7.27 11.23 2.99
C ASP A 481 -6.98 11.62 1.53
N LEU A 482 -6.02 12.52 1.32
CA LEU A 482 -5.58 12.93 -0.01
C LEU A 482 -4.84 11.81 -0.75
N GLN A 483 -4.03 11.02 -0.03
CA GLN A 483 -3.30 9.86 -0.55
C GLN A 483 -4.26 8.82 -1.14
N TYR A 484 -5.35 8.52 -0.43
CA TYR A 484 -6.38 7.58 -0.88
C TYR A 484 -7.17 8.12 -2.08
N ASN A 485 -7.57 9.39 -2.04
CA ASN A 485 -8.31 10.02 -3.12
C ASN A 485 -7.51 10.00 -4.44
N LEU A 486 -6.24 10.42 -4.41
CA LEU A 486 -5.39 10.48 -5.60
C LEU A 486 -5.00 9.11 -6.13
N SER A 487 -4.82 8.13 -5.24
CA SER A 487 -4.55 6.73 -5.63
C SER A 487 -5.67 6.16 -6.49
N THR A 488 -6.92 6.54 -6.21
CA THR A 488 -8.11 6.04 -6.90
C THR A 488 -8.36 6.77 -8.22
N HIS A 489 -8.28 8.11 -8.21
CA HIS A 489 -8.73 8.93 -9.34
C HIS A 489 -7.66 9.20 -10.40
N CYS A 490 -6.36 9.07 -10.08
CA CYS A 490 -5.28 9.13 -11.06
C CYS A 490 -4.92 7.73 -11.56
N SER A 491 -5.89 7.04 -12.17
CA SER A 491 -5.74 5.67 -12.67
C SER A 491 -6.15 5.57 -14.15
N GLY A 492 -5.82 4.44 -14.79
CA GLY A 492 -6.16 4.18 -16.20
C GLY A 492 -5.44 5.13 -17.17
N MET A 493 -6.19 5.75 -18.09
CA MET A 493 -5.60 6.62 -19.12
C MET A 493 -5.01 7.93 -18.57
N ALA A 494 -5.42 8.37 -17.38
CA ALA A 494 -4.78 9.52 -16.72
C ALA A 494 -3.28 9.26 -16.47
N ASN A 495 -2.91 8.01 -16.12
CA ASN A 495 -1.52 7.60 -15.94
C ASN A 495 -0.71 7.54 -17.24
N VAL A 496 -1.37 7.33 -18.37
CA VAL A 496 -0.71 7.27 -19.67
C VAL A 496 -0.51 8.67 -20.25
N ILE A 497 -1.51 9.54 -20.10
CA ILE A 497 -1.53 10.86 -20.72
C ILE A 497 -0.74 11.91 -19.94
N SER A 498 -0.71 11.85 -18.61
CA SER A 498 -0.01 12.85 -17.78
C SER A 498 1.48 12.99 -18.14
N PRO A 499 2.26 11.91 -18.32
CA PRO A 499 3.64 12.01 -18.79
C PRO A 499 3.76 12.67 -20.16
N ILE A 500 2.83 12.38 -21.09
CA ILE A 500 2.83 12.96 -22.44
C ILE A 500 2.57 14.47 -22.39
N ILE A 501 1.61 14.92 -21.57
CA ILE A 501 1.32 16.35 -21.36
C ILE A 501 2.55 17.06 -20.81
N TYR A 502 3.21 16.47 -19.81
CA TYR A 502 4.43 17.03 -19.24
C TYR A 502 5.58 17.08 -20.26
N ASP A 503 5.76 16.03 -21.06
CA ASP A 503 6.81 16.01 -22.08
C ASP A 503 6.54 17.05 -23.18
N GLU A 504 5.27 17.29 -23.56
CA GLU A 504 4.88 18.38 -24.45
C GLU A 504 5.22 19.74 -23.83
N LEU A 505 4.83 19.96 -22.57
CA LEU A 505 5.12 21.19 -21.84
C LEU A 505 6.63 21.44 -21.73
N TYR A 506 7.40 20.42 -21.37
CA TYR A 506 8.85 20.50 -21.27
C TYR A 506 9.49 20.78 -22.63
N PHE A 507 9.02 20.12 -23.70
CA PHE A 507 9.47 20.40 -25.06
C PHE A 507 9.23 21.87 -25.41
N VAL A 508 8.02 22.37 -25.21
CA VAL A 508 7.64 23.74 -25.52
C VAL A 508 8.49 24.76 -24.75
N ILE A 509 8.64 24.58 -23.43
CA ILE A 509 9.43 25.50 -22.61
C ILE A 509 10.91 25.43 -23.00
N LYS A 510 11.49 24.23 -23.08
CA LYS A 510 12.95 24.06 -23.17
C LYS A 510 13.50 24.16 -24.60
N ARG A 511 12.77 23.65 -25.59
CA ARG A 511 13.20 23.62 -27.01
C ARG A 511 12.76 24.86 -27.78
N ILE A 512 11.60 25.42 -27.46
CA ILE A 512 11.05 26.60 -28.16
C ILE A 512 11.28 27.87 -27.34
N LEU A 513 10.59 28.04 -26.21
CA LEU A 513 10.55 29.32 -25.49
C LEU A 513 11.89 29.74 -24.88
N ASN A 514 12.69 28.77 -24.43
CA ASN A 514 14.02 29.00 -23.89
C ASN A 514 15.14 28.93 -24.95
N HIS A 515 14.80 28.84 -26.23
CA HIS A 515 15.81 28.77 -27.28
C HIS A 515 16.61 30.08 -27.35
N PRO A 516 17.95 30.04 -27.39
CA PRO A 516 18.77 31.26 -27.36
C PRO A 516 18.42 32.28 -28.46
N GLU A 517 18.02 31.82 -29.65
CA GLU A 517 17.59 32.71 -30.74
C GLU A 517 16.27 33.44 -30.42
N ILE A 518 15.29 32.71 -29.87
CA ILE A 518 13.98 33.27 -29.52
C ILE A 518 14.13 34.26 -28.37
N VAL A 519 14.88 33.90 -27.33
CA VAL A 519 15.13 34.79 -26.18
C VAL A 519 15.83 36.07 -26.63
N LYS A 520 16.87 36.00 -27.48
CA LYS A 520 17.59 37.19 -27.97
C LYS A 520 16.72 38.12 -28.81
N GLN A 521 15.83 37.58 -29.63
CA GLN A 521 15.00 38.38 -30.53
C GLN A 521 13.78 39.00 -29.84
N LEU A 522 13.14 38.27 -28.92
CA LEU A 522 11.98 38.77 -28.18
C LEU A 522 12.36 39.60 -26.95
N VAL A 523 13.45 39.24 -26.26
CA VAL A 523 13.90 39.92 -25.03
C VAL A 523 15.40 40.26 -25.12
N PRO A 524 15.78 41.30 -25.89
CA PRO A 524 17.19 41.65 -26.14
C PRO A 524 17.97 42.04 -24.89
N ALA A 525 17.29 42.49 -23.84
CA ALA A 525 17.88 43.00 -22.60
C ALA A 525 18.40 41.92 -21.62
N GLY A 526 18.49 40.66 -22.06
CA GLY A 526 18.87 39.53 -21.20
C GLY A 526 17.68 39.04 -20.37
N GLY A 527 17.05 37.98 -20.87
CA GLY A 527 15.89 37.36 -20.25
C GLY A 527 16.02 35.84 -20.16
N ASN A 528 15.08 35.25 -19.44
CA ASN A 528 14.85 33.81 -19.41
C ASN A 528 13.49 33.54 -20.08
N TRP A 529 13.13 32.27 -20.31
CA TRP A 529 11.86 31.90 -20.96
C TRP A 529 10.61 32.55 -20.32
N TRP A 530 10.68 32.86 -19.02
CA TRP A 530 9.68 33.61 -18.26
C TRP A 530 9.32 34.96 -18.88
N LYS A 531 10.32 35.80 -19.18
CA LYS A 531 10.09 37.12 -19.78
C LYS A 531 9.54 37.00 -21.20
N VAL A 532 9.90 35.92 -21.90
CA VAL A 532 9.35 35.61 -23.22
C VAL A 532 7.87 35.29 -23.09
N VAL A 533 7.47 34.45 -22.14
CA VAL A 533 6.07 34.15 -21.87
C VAL A 533 5.30 35.40 -21.45
N GLU A 534 5.86 36.24 -20.57
CA GLU A 534 5.24 37.51 -20.16
C GLU A 534 4.93 38.41 -21.35
N LEU A 535 5.92 38.64 -22.22
CA LEU A 535 5.77 39.48 -23.40
C LEU A 535 4.72 38.93 -24.37
N LEU A 536 4.75 37.62 -24.62
CA LEU A 536 3.83 36.98 -25.54
C LEU A 536 2.40 36.94 -24.99
N PHE A 537 2.24 36.70 -23.69
CA PHE A 537 0.95 36.71 -23.01
C PHE A 537 0.38 38.13 -22.92
N GLU A 538 1.20 39.14 -22.61
CA GLU A 538 0.80 40.56 -22.67
C GLU A 538 0.36 40.94 -24.09
N GLY A 539 1.02 40.40 -25.11
CA GLY A 539 0.57 40.53 -26.49
C GLY A 539 -0.76 39.83 -26.79
N MET A 540 -1.04 38.69 -26.15
CA MET A 540 -2.20 37.84 -26.41
C MET A 540 -3.47 38.31 -25.67
N LYS A 541 -3.35 38.62 -24.37
CA LYS A 541 -4.47 38.98 -23.49
C LYS A 541 -4.44 40.43 -23.00
N HIS A 542 -3.46 41.23 -23.43
CA HIS A 542 -3.29 42.63 -22.99
C HIS A 542 -3.13 42.80 -21.47
N GLN A 543 -2.76 41.73 -20.77
CA GLN A 543 -2.55 41.69 -19.33
C GLN A 543 -1.18 41.09 -19.04
N ARG A 544 -0.49 41.59 -18.02
CA ARG A 544 0.77 41.01 -17.58
C ARG A 544 0.52 39.78 -16.71
N PRO A 545 0.90 38.57 -17.16
CA PRO A 545 0.70 37.37 -16.36
C PRO A 545 1.62 37.36 -15.14
N LYS A 546 1.16 36.76 -14.06
CA LYS A 546 1.97 36.53 -12.85
C LYS A 546 2.83 35.27 -13.00
N THR A 547 3.73 35.26 -13.98
CA THR A 547 4.45 34.04 -14.37
C THR A 547 5.19 33.43 -13.19
N THR A 548 6.00 34.21 -12.47
CA THR A 548 6.77 33.79 -11.28
C THR A 548 5.88 33.15 -10.22
N ILE A 549 4.73 33.75 -9.93
CA ILE A 549 3.82 33.27 -8.87
C ILE A 549 3.14 31.97 -9.32
N LEU A 550 2.68 31.90 -10.58
CA LEU A 550 2.06 30.68 -11.13
C LEU A 550 3.03 29.50 -11.21
N TYR A 551 4.30 29.75 -11.54
CA TYR A 551 5.30 28.70 -11.47
C TYR A 551 5.64 28.28 -10.05
N ASN A 552 5.74 29.23 -9.11
CA ASN A 552 5.95 28.88 -7.71
C ASN A 552 4.79 28.02 -7.21
N LYS A 553 3.55 28.38 -7.54
CA LYS A 553 2.37 27.55 -7.28
C LYS A 553 2.50 26.15 -7.91
N ALA A 554 2.90 26.05 -9.18
CA ALA A 554 3.08 24.78 -9.86
C ALA A 554 4.15 23.91 -9.21
N LYS A 555 5.32 24.50 -8.90
CA LYS A 555 6.45 23.82 -8.25
C LYS A 555 6.08 23.34 -6.85
N LEU A 556 5.51 24.21 -6.04
CA LEU A 556 5.14 23.88 -4.66
C LEU A 556 4.01 22.85 -4.62
N GLY A 557 3.01 22.96 -5.49
CA GLY A 557 1.96 21.94 -5.61
C GLY A 557 2.51 20.57 -6.02
N TYR A 558 3.48 20.53 -6.94
CA TYR A 558 4.21 19.31 -7.27
C TYR A 558 4.97 18.74 -6.06
N GLU A 559 5.73 19.58 -5.34
CA GLU A 559 6.50 19.15 -4.16
C GLU A 559 5.59 18.64 -3.04
N ILE A 560 4.46 19.30 -2.77
CA ILE A 560 3.47 18.86 -1.78
C ILE A 560 2.89 17.51 -2.16
N LEU A 561 2.40 17.35 -3.39
CA LEU A 561 1.82 16.08 -3.84
C LEU A 561 2.85 14.96 -3.91
N ASN A 562 4.11 15.27 -4.21
CA ASN A 562 5.18 14.28 -4.17
C ASN A 562 5.52 13.87 -2.72
N SER A 563 5.51 14.80 -1.77
CA SER A 563 5.63 14.49 -0.34
C SER A 563 4.45 13.66 0.18
N VAL A 564 3.23 13.89 -0.32
CA VAL A 564 2.06 13.04 -0.04
C VAL A 564 2.25 11.64 -0.62
N ALA A 565 2.90 11.50 -1.77
CA ALA A 565 3.22 10.20 -2.35
C ALA A 565 4.25 9.43 -1.51
N ASP A 566 5.26 10.14 -1.00
CA ASP A 566 6.34 9.57 -0.18
C ASP A 566 5.97 9.46 1.32
N TYR A 567 4.74 9.84 1.69
CA TYR A 567 4.24 9.78 3.07
C TYR A 567 4.21 8.33 3.59
N ASN A 568 4.86 8.11 4.73
CA ASN A 568 4.80 6.90 5.52
C ASN A 568 4.63 7.30 6.99
N PRO A 569 3.57 6.82 7.69
CA PRO A 569 3.28 7.19 9.08
C PRO A 569 4.49 7.02 10.02
N ALA A 570 5.29 5.97 9.83
CA ALA A 570 6.43 5.66 10.71
C ALA A 570 7.62 6.62 10.56
N THR A 571 7.76 7.30 9.41
CA THR A 571 8.90 8.19 9.13
C THR A 571 8.50 9.66 9.09
N PHE A 572 7.20 9.95 8.90
CA PHE A 572 6.69 11.32 8.79
C PHE A 572 6.67 12.05 10.14
N GLU A 573 6.85 11.34 11.26
CA GLU A 573 7.08 11.92 12.58
C GLU A 573 8.48 12.55 12.73
N ASP A 574 9.43 12.31 11.83
CA ASP A 574 10.72 12.99 11.84
C ASP A 574 10.54 14.51 11.61
N ASP A 575 10.97 15.30 12.59
CA ASP A 575 10.89 16.76 12.63
C ASP A 575 11.36 17.42 11.34
N LYS A 576 12.40 16.87 10.70
CA LYS A 576 12.96 17.45 9.47
C LYS A 576 12.03 17.29 8.28
N LEU A 577 11.45 16.10 8.10
CA LEU A 577 10.55 15.82 6.98
C LEU A 577 9.24 16.58 7.15
N PHE A 578 8.70 16.58 8.37
CA PHE A 578 7.49 17.32 8.69
C PHE A 578 7.68 18.83 8.53
N SER A 579 8.77 19.40 9.05
CA SER A 579 9.07 20.84 8.91
C SER A 579 9.23 21.26 7.45
N ASN A 580 9.92 20.47 6.63
CA ASN A 580 10.04 20.73 5.19
C ASN A 580 8.68 20.69 4.48
N PHE A 581 7.82 19.71 4.82
CA PHE A 581 6.47 19.62 4.27
C PHE A 581 5.63 20.86 4.61
N ILE A 582 5.60 21.26 5.89
CA ILE A 582 4.87 22.43 6.35
C ILE A 582 5.40 23.71 5.67
N SER A 583 6.72 23.85 5.53
CA SER A 583 7.33 25.00 4.84
C SER A 583 6.91 25.09 3.36
N ASN A 584 6.82 23.97 2.66
CA ASN A 584 6.33 23.94 1.27
C ASN A 584 4.85 24.34 1.16
N VAL A 585 4.02 23.88 2.10
CA VAL A 585 2.59 24.24 2.15
C VAL A 585 2.40 25.72 2.52
N ASP A 586 3.18 26.26 3.45
CA ASP A 586 3.16 27.69 3.81
C ASP A 586 3.53 28.56 2.61
N ALA A 587 4.63 28.23 1.93
CA ALA A 587 5.02 28.91 0.70
C ALA A 587 3.93 28.81 -0.37
N PHE A 588 3.22 27.68 -0.44
CA PHE A 588 2.10 27.51 -1.37
C PHE A 588 0.92 28.43 -1.02
N ILE A 589 0.54 28.50 0.26
CA ILE A 589 -0.51 29.40 0.76
C ILE A 589 -0.20 30.85 0.39
N ILE A 590 1.04 31.30 0.65
CA ILE A 590 1.49 32.66 0.31
C ILE A 590 1.37 32.90 -1.20
N SER A 591 1.81 31.95 -2.03
CA SER A 591 1.71 32.08 -3.49
C SER A 591 0.26 32.15 -3.97
N GLN A 592 -0.63 31.36 -3.39
CA GLN A 592 -2.05 31.33 -3.71
C GLN A 592 -2.76 32.62 -3.26
N ALA A 593 -2.45 33.12 -2.07
CA ALA A 593 -2.98 34.38 -1.54
C ALA A 593 -2.55 35.58 -2.42
N GLN A 594 -1.29 35.60 -2.87
CA GLN A 594 -0.82 36.59 -3.83
C GLN A 594 -1.54 36.51 -5.18
N LEU A 595 -1.98 35.33 -5.62
CA LEU A 595 -2.80 35.19 -6.83
C LEU A 595 -4.19 35.80 -6.61
N GLN A 596 -4.85 35.46 -5.51
CA GLN A 596 -6.21 35.88 -5.17
C GLN A 596 -6.32 37.38 -4.88
N ALA A 597 -5.42 37.95 -4.07
CA ALA A 597 -5.49 39.37 -3.68
C ALA A 597 -5.48 40.35 -4.87
N LYS A 598 -4.95 39.95 -6.03
CA LYS A 598 -4.98 40.79 -7.24
C LYS A 598 -6.17 40.52 -8.15
N ALA A 599 -6.83 39.37 -8.03
CA ALA A 599 -8.10 39.18 -8.73
C ALA A 599 -9.13 40.19 -8.19
N ASP A 600 -9.12 40.41 -6.87
CA ASP A 600 -9.95 41.41 -6.20
C ASP A 600 -9.55 42.87 -6.55
N ASP A 601 -8.26 43.13 -6.79
CA ASP A 601 -7.78 44.45 -7.26
C ASP A 601 -8.11 44.72 -8.75
N ASP A 602 -8.15 43.70 -9.62
CA ASP A 602 -8.53 43.86 -11.03
C ASP A 602 -10.05 44.07 -11.18
N ASP A 603 -10.88 43.36 -10.39
CA ASP A 603 -12.34 43.54 -10.38
C ASP A 603 -12.77 44.90 -9.79
N SER A 604 -11.90 45.56 -9.03
CA SER A 604 -12.16 46.90 -8.47
C SER A 604 -11.62 48.05 -9.32
N GLN A 605 -10.97 47.77 -10.46
CA GLN A 605 -10.47 48.77 -11.41
C GLN A 605 -11.35 48.99 -12.65
N GLU A 606 -12.58 48.46 -12.70
CA GLU A 606 -13.61 48.96 -13.61
C GLU A 606 -14.16 50.30 -13.09
N GLU A 607 -13.39 51.38 -13.26
CA GLU A 607 -13.91 52.74 -13.11
C GLU A 607 -15.01 53.02 -14.15
N PRO A 608 -16.16 53.59 -13.73
CA PRO A 608 -17.28 53.89 -14.62
C PRO A 608 -17.03 55.18 -15.41
N GLU A 609 -16.36 55.10 -16.55
CA GLU A 609 -16.38 56.17 -17.56
C GLU A 609 -17.63 56.06 -18.45
N HIS A 610 -18.67 56.83 -18.13
CA HIS A 610 -19.40 57.72 -19.05
C HIS A 610 -20.81 58.07 -18.56
N HIS A 611 -20.93 59.04 -17.64
CA HIS A 611 -22.12 59.90 -17.59
C HIS A 611 -21.76 61.34 -17.20
N ARG A 612 -21.25 62.10 -18.18
CA ARG A 612 -21.35 63.57 -18.19
C ARG A 612 -21.87 64.03 -19.55
N ARG A 613 -23.16 64.39 -19.56
CA ARG A 613 -23.85 65.45 -20.34
C ARG A 613 -25.24 64.97 -20.77
N ASN A 614 -26.27 65.34 -20.02
CA ASN A 614 -27.16 66.38 -20.51
C ASN A 614 -28.05 66.93 -19.40
N ARG A 615 -28.14 68.25 -19.43
CA ARG A 615 -28.89 69.15 -18.57
C ARG A 615 -30.00 69.73 -19.45
N ASP A 616 -31.16 69.92 -18.84
CA ASP A 616 -32.37 70.62 -19.29
C ASP A 616 -33.39 69.84 -20.15
N LYS A 617 -34.51 69.43 -19.52
CA LYS A 617 -35.87 69.97 -19.75
C LYS A 617 -36.96 69.16 -19.00
N ASP A 618 -37.48 69.80 -17.96
CA ASP A 618 -38.89 70.05 -17.58
C ASP A 618 -40.02 69.01 -17.82
N GLU A 619 -40.86 68.97 -16.77
CA GLU A 619 -42.32 68.76 -16.72
C GLU A 619 -42.89 67.36 -16.37
N ASP A 620 -43.43 67.33 -15.14
CA ASP A 620 -44.73 66.79 -14.71
C ASP A 620 -45.08 65.31 -14.95
N SER A 621 -45.12 64.54 -13.86
CA SER A 621 -46.39 64.28 -13.16
C SER A 621 -46.25 63.23 -12.06
N ALA A 622 -46.98 63.48 -10.98
CA ALA A 622 -46.97 62.79 -9.71
C ALA A 622 -47.67 61.41 -9.73
N SER A 623 -47.18 60.49 -8.90
CA SER A 623 -47.92 59.84 -7.79
C SER A 623 -47.02 58.74 -7.20
N GLU A 624 -46.48 58.96 -6.00
CA GLU A 624 -46.95 58.37 -4.73
C GLU A 624 -46.82 56.84 -4.71
N LYS A 625 -46.19 56.13 -3.75
CA LYS A 625 -45.54 56.34 -2.43
C LYS A 625 -45.33 54.89 -1.90
N PRO A 626 -44.68 54.60 -0.76
CA PRO A 626 -43.35 54.99 -0.29
C PRO A 626 -42.47 53.79 0.18
N SER A 627 -41.17 54.08 0.25
CA SER A 627 -40.05 53.50 1.02
C SER A 627 -40.40 52.80 2.37
N ALA A 628 -39.90 51.57 2.65
CA ALA A 628 -38.60 51.20 3.27
C ALA A 628 -38.82 50.63 4.72
N PRO A 629 -37.85 49.99 5.43
CA PRO A 629 -36.42 49.78 5.15
C PRO A 629 -35.81 48.37 5.44
N ALA A 630 -34.61 48.18 4.90
CA ALA A 630 -33.41 47.41 5.31
C ALA A 630 -33.45 46.34 6.43
N ALA A 631 -32.84 45.17 6.15
CA ALA A 631 -31.78 44.48 6.93
C ALA A 631 -31.55 43.07 6.32
N GLY A 632 -30.37 42.76 5.77
CA GLY A 632 -29.39 41.87 6.44
C GLY A 632 -29.29 40.55 5.66
N LYS A 633 -28.24 40.35 4.86
CA LYS A 633 -27.15 39.40 5.13
C LYS A 633 -27.63 38.02 5.61
N ASP A 634 -27.55 37.04 4.72
CA ASP A 634 -26.91 35.73 4.94
C ASP A 634 -26.50 35.23 3.53
N GLU A 635 -25.21 35.18 3.16
CA GLU A 635 -24.18 34.21 3.55
C GLU A 635 -24.51 32.77 3.13
N TRP A 636 -23.78 32.30 2.10
CA TRP A 636 -23.57 30.91 1.68
C TRP A 636 -24.71 30.16 0.97
N ASP A 637 -24.66 30.13 -0.36
CA ASP A 637 -24.98 28.93 -1.13
C ASP A 637 -24.14 28.89 -2.43
N PHE A 638 -23.12 28.03 -2.42
CA PHE A 638 -22.47 27.25 -3.49
C PHE A 638 -20.95 27.07 -3.29
#